data_AF-A0A7C4G8C1-F1
#
_entry.id   AF-A0A7C4G8C1-F1
#
_cell.length_a   1.000
_cell.length_b   1.000
_cell.length_c   1.000
_cell.angle_alpha   90.00
_cell.angle_beta   90.00
_cell.angle_gamma   90.00
#
_symmetry.space_group_name_H-M   'P 1'
#
loop_
_entity.id
_entity.type
_entity.pdbx_description
1 polymer ?
#
loop_
_entity_poly.entity_id
_entity_poly.type
_entity_poly.pdbx_seq_one_letter_code
_entity_poly.pdbx_strand_id
1 'polypeptide(L)'
;MSRNCRVIIVSILAVLLLQLHLNVSASSIQVVEGNGWRIVKTNDLTVMFTSNGSRPMFIWWCNDSSNTKYLVDFVGLWEYFVVNSTPSPFRRIHVANTTNINVTLVKPVIDEFIGLSICINNIINIIDQYEEVGVSIEDFKNQVVAIMFKIDNIIQDVELYNKSLTTLRDSIRSLKIKYRSFDPYIYVKQKTISEILFNLDKLLLILSDIASLNLTAISLYIREVDERTNRLNSLINDLKNQSIDLSKYIDDLIENEYCSSCRNVMNSTRNDCLILLYSLISKFNDLNISIEKFNIYVETFMNKVDLDRELLILSNLLATITPIMDSLDSSCKSIVERVKECLEGGIENYLKCRVLLVSNLVELKSRLLVLRKNINSRISGIIENVNQIMEFTHPPFLSFQECEWSLMDLEYIPSRSSEATGLAFTYMLKSAPLRFGFTEGNIMIRCRLYTFPVVERINGLKYNVSKAELKIDLIVQNWIWITPTIRDMVTQAVDRRVNTSINLFSALALWVNLASINMTRIRNVWHGQYGSDLSASDTILLKDLNLSIDINAEAENEVEIKVGKLPVKFNFISRDRMLKGFFKFMGEAIVRYPNGTYNITNVYASYLEAPGFLKLYICYPYFNDGMLEHDPSLGVEVEEEQPIAEISIPIASRLKPYIAPIEVKLLTQPVSSTPSPLVTSPTTTFPTLEVIATILILIIIIAFLVVLLGRSRST
;
A
#
# COMPACT_ATOMS: atom_id res chain seq x y z
N MET A 1 49.57 63.47 58.81
CA MET A 1 49.15 63.37 57.38
C MET A 1 48.43 64.64 57.00
N SER A 2 48.94 65.37 56.01
CA SER A 2 48.40 66.67 55.61
C SER A 2 46.98 66.54 55.06
N ARG A 3 46.17 67.59 55.19
CA ARG A 3 44.79 67.70 54.69
C ARG A 3 44.67 67.29 53.21
N ASN A 4 45.75 67.47 52.44
CA ASN A 4 45.85 67.12 51.02
C ASN A 4 45.90 65.60 50.78
N CYS A 5 46.50 64.79 51.67
CA CYS A 5 46.47 63.32 51.55
C CYS A 5 45.06 62.73 51.68
N ARG A 6 44.21 63.31 52.54
CA ARG A 6 42.85 62.79 52.76
C ARG A 6 41.94 63.04 51.56
N VAL A 7 42.09 64.18 50.88
CA VAL A 7 41.31 64.50 49.68
C VAL A 7 41.71 63.59 48.50
N ILE A 8 43.01 63.32 48.33
CA ILE A 8 43.50 62.42 47.27
C ILE A 8 42.98 60.99 47.48
N ILE A 9 42.98 60.48 48.72
CA ILE A 9 42.49 59.12 49.02
C ILE A 9 40.97 59.02 48.76
N VAL A 10 40.17 60.03 49.12
CA VAL A 10 38.72 60.04 48.87
C VAL A 10 38.42 60.13 47.37
N SER A 11 39.18 60.92 46.61
CA SER A 11 39.03 61.00 45.15
C SER A 11 39.43 59.70 44.45
N ILE A 12 40.49 59.02 44.90
CA ILE A 12 40.88 57.71 44.35
C ILE A 12 39.83 56.66 44.72
N LEU A 13 39.28 56.68 45.93
CA LEU A 13 38.22 55.77 46.35
C LEU A 13 36.92 56.01 45.56
N ALA A 14 36.58 57.27 45.29
CA ALA A 14 35.43 57.63 44.45
C ALA A 14 35.63 57.21 43.00
N VAL A 15 36.84 57.34 42.43
CA VAL A 15 37.16 56.85 41.09
C VAL A 15 37.19 55.32 41.03
N LEU A 16 37.66 54.63 42.07
CA LEU A 16 37.58 53.17 42.17
C LEU A 16 36.13 52.69 42.32
N LEU A 17 35.30 53.39 43.09
CA LEU A 17 33.86 53.11 43.22
C LEU A 17 33.11 53.41 41.91
N LEU A 18 33.53 54.44 41.16
CA LEU A 18 33.01 54.74 39.82
C LEU A 18 33.44 53.69 38.79
N GLN A 19 34.68 53.19 38.86
CA GLN A 19 35.17 52.08 38.02
C GLN A 19 34.50 50.74 38.38
N LEU A 20 34.15 50.52 39.66
CA LEU A 20 33.34 49.39 40.10
C LEU A 20 31.89 49.49 39.63
N HIS A 21 31.32 50.69 39.49
CA HIS A 21 29.97 50.89 38.93
C HIS A 21 29.94 50.84 37.39
N LEU A 22 31.00 51.31 36.72
CA LEU A 22 31.09 51.31 35.25
C LEU A 22 31.48 49.94 34.66
N ASN A 23 31.98 49.00 35.46
CA ASN A 23 32.25 47.62 35.02
C ASN A 23 31.03 46.68 35.10
N VAL A 24 29.84 47.19 35.43
CA VAL A 24 28.60 46.38 35.50
C VAL A 24 27.82 46.37 34.17
N SER A 25 28.29 47.03 33.11
CA SER A 25 27.64 46.98 31.79
C SER A 25 28.44 46.21 30.71
N ALA A 26 29.03 45.07 31.08
CA ALA A 26 29.39 44.06 30.09
C ALA A 26 28.12 43.27 29.75
N SER A 27 27.80 43.08 28.47
CA SER A 27 26.70 42.19 28.07
C SER A 27 26.81 40.86 28.83
N SER A 28 25.73 40.43 29.50
CA SER A 28 25.68 39.16 30.26
C SER A 28 25.92 37.92 29.39
N ILE A 29 25.92 38.07 28.06
CA ILE A 29 26.29 37.07 27.08
C ILE A 29 27.65 37.40 26.48
N GLN A 30 28.56 36.42 26.51
CA GLN A 30 29.85 36.46 25.81
C GLN A 30 29.88 35.41 24.71
N VAL A 31 30.25 35.81 23.50
CA VAL A 31 30.40 34.93 22.35
C VAL A 31 31.87 34.89 21.94
N VAL A 32 32.43 33.68 21.84
CA VAL A 32 33.80 33.43 21.39
C VAL A 32 33.77 32.46 20.23
N GLU A 33 34.55 32.72 19.19
CA GLU A 33 34.67 31.84 18.02
C GLU A 33 36.12 31.42 17.81
N GLY A 34 36.34 30.16 17.49
CA GLY A 34 37.68 29.63 17.20
C GLY A 34 37.66 28.14 16.83
N ASN A 35 38.56 27.74 15.92
CA ASN A 35 38.77 26.35 15.51
C ASN A 35 37.51 25.62 15.01
N GLY A 36 36.59 26.32 14.34
CA GLY A 36 35.34 25.73 13.83
C GLY A 36 34.25 25.52 14.88
N TRP A 37 34.39 26.17 16.04
CA TRP A 37 33.43 26.16 17.13
C TRP A 37 33.06 27.57 17.55
N ARG A 38 31.83 27.74 18.01
CA ARG A 38 31.35 28.93 18.73
C ARG A 38 31.01 28.55 20.17
N ILE A 39 31.35 29.44 21.09
CA ILE A 39 31.12 29.29 22.52
C ILE A 39 30.29 30.49 22.97
N VAL A 40 29.14 30.20 23.58
CA VAL A 40 28.24 31.18 24.18
C VAL A 40 28.26 30.97 25.68
N LYS A 41 28.66 31.99 26.42
CA LYS A 41 28.73 31.98 27.88
C LYS A 41 27.75 32.99 28.47
N THR A 42 26.92 32.52 29.39
CA THR A 42 26.04 33.32 30.26
C THR A 42 26.60 33.32 31.69
N ASN A 43 25.82 33.79 32.67
CA ASN A 43 26.20 33.70 34.09
C ASN A 43 26.25 32.24 34.58
N ASP A 44 25.24 31.43 34.27
CA ASP A 44 25.08 30.08 34.83
C ASP A 44 25.54 28.95 33.89
N LEU A 45 25.39 29.15 32.58
CA LEU A 45 25.58 28.13 31.54
C LEU A 45 26.60 28.59 30.48
N THR A 46 27.48 27.68 30.07
CA THR A 46 28.21 27.81 28.80
C THR A 46 27.79 26.71 27.85
N VAL A 47 27.55 27.08 26.58
CA VAL A 47 27.26 26.18 25.47
C VAL A 47 28.31 26.39 24.38
N MET A 48 28.87 25.29 23.88
CA MET A 48 29.80 25.24 22.77
C MET A 48 29.18 24.41 21.64
N PHE A 49 29.23 24.90 20.41
CA PHE A 49 28.61 24.26 19.26
C PHE A 49 29.38 24.49 17.96
N THR A 50 29.19 23.60 17.00
CA THR A 50 29.95 23.58 15.73
C THR A 50 29.57 24.76 14.82
N SER A 51 30.56 25.44 14.22
CA SER A 51 30.31 26.57 13.30
C SER A 51 30.97 26.42 11.93
N ASN A 52 31.73 25.35 11.71
CA ASN A 52 32.45 25.05 10.45
C ASN A 52 31.63 24.30 9.40
N GLY A 53 30.29 24.34 9.51
CA GLY A 53 29.38 23.61 8.63
C GLY A 53 29.33 22.08 8.84
N SER A 54 29.99 21.58 9.88
CA SER A 54 29.76 20.21 10.36
C SER A 54 28.38 20.06 11.00
N ARG A 55 27.98 18.81 11.25
CA ARG A 55 26.68 18.49 11.86
C ARG A 55 26.45 19.20 13.20
N PRO A 56 25.18 19.45 13.59
CA PRO A 56 24.85 20.08 14.86
C PRO A 56 25.28 19.21 16.05
N MET A 57 26.21 19.73 16.84
CA MET A 57 26.68 19.10 18.07
C MET A 57 26.83 20.18 19.13
N PHE A 58 26.36 19.88 20.35
CA PHE A 58 26.37 20.82 21.47
C PHE A 58 27.09 20.20 22.66
N ILE A 59 28.03 20.96 23.22
CA ILE A 59 28.71 20.65 24.46
C ILE A 59 28.32 21.73 25.47
N TRP A 60 27.85 21.36 26.66
CA TRP A 60 27.44 22.36 27.65
C TRP A 60 27.91 22.01 29.06
N TRP A 61 27.97 23.03 29.92
CA TRP A 61 28.35 22.86 31.33
C TRP A 61 27.93 24.03 32.21
N CYS A 62 27.88 23.76 33.51
CA CYS A 62 27.64 24.78 34.55
C CYS A 62 28.93 25.55 34.79
N ASN A 63 28.87 26.88 34.80
CA ASN A 63 30.06 27.73 34.92
C ASN A 63 30.81 27.55 36.26
N ASP A 64 30.08 27.22 37.32
CA ASP A 64 30.64 26.98 38.66
C ASP A 64 31.24 25.58 38.81
N SER A 65 31.11 24.71 37.80
CA SER A 65 31.61 23.34 37.80
C SER A 65 32.63 23.12 36.69
N SER A 66 33.91 22.96 37.05
CA SER A 66 35.01 22.94 36.08
C SER A 66 35.21 21.60 35.37
N ASN A 67 34.81 20.47 35.96
CA ASN A 67 35.35 19.16 35.57
C ASN A 67 34.45 18.31 34.66
N THR A 68 33.14 18.58 34.61
CA THR A 68 32.17 17.79 33.84
C THR A 68 31.59 18.61 32.71
N LYS A 69 31.63 18.07 31.49
CA LYS A 69 30.94 18.58 30.31
C LYS A 69 29.87 17.58 29.88
N TYR A 70 28.81 18.05 29.26
CA TYR A 70 27.77 17.21 28.68
C TYR A 70 27.76 17.41 27.18
N LEU A 71 27.36 16.38 26.43
CA LEU A 71 27.35 16.39 24.99
C LEU A 71 26.03 15.83 24.47
N VAL A 72 25.51 16.49 23.44
CA VAL A 72 24.48 15.96 22.55
C VAL A 72 24.96 16.08 21.12
N ASP A 73 24.99 14.95 20.42
CA ASP A 73 25.36 14.85 19.00
C ASP A 73 24.11 14.48 18.20
N PHE A 74 23.68 15.35 17.28
CA PHE A 74 22.56 15.07 16.39
C PHE A 74 23.08 14.24 15.22
N VAL A 75 22.81 12.94 15.26
CA VAL A 75 23.44 11.96 14.36
C VAL A 75 22.72 11.89 13.02
N GLY A 76 21.38 11.89 13.01
CA GLY A 76 20.62 11.80 11.78
C GLY A 76 19.15 11.41 11.97
N LEU A 77 18.50 11.11 10.86
CA LEU A 77 17.09 10.70 10.79
C LEU A 77 16.96 9.32 10.15
N TRP A 78 16.23 8.42 10.81
CA TRP A 78 15.85 7.11 10.28
C TRP A 78 14.37 7.08 9.89
N GLU A 79 14.06 6.61 8.69
CA GLU A 79 12.72 6.17 8.33
C GLU A 79 12.52 4.70 8.72
N TYR A 80 11.41 4.41 9.38
CA TYR A 80 11.02 3.07 9.78
C TYR A 80 9.50 2.89 9.69
N PHE A 81 9.07 1.63 9.67
CA PHE A 81 7.66 1.29 9.60
C PHE A 81 7.30 0.00 10.33
N VAL A 82 6.03 -0.11 10.71
CA VAL A 82 5.46 -1.32 11.31
C VAL A 82 4.11 -1.61 10.66
N VAL A 83 3.86 -2.88 10.36
CA VAL A 83 2.62 -3.35 9.72
C VAL A 83 1.69 -3.97 10.76
N ASN A 84 0.40 -3.68 10.64
CA ASN A 84 -0.69 -4.22 11.47
C ASN A 84 -0.44 -4.06 12.98
N SER A 85 0.25 -2.98 13.36
CA SER A 85 0.60 -2.66 14.74
C SER A 85 0.08 -1.30 15.14
N THR A 86 -0.09 -1.13 16.45
CA THR A 86 -0.18 0.19 17.07
C THR A 86 1.12 0.99 16.86
N PRO A 87 1.06 2.34 16.90
CA PRO A 87 2.24 3.19 16.89
C PRO A 87 3.29 2.71 17.89
N SER A 88 4.54 2.56 17.44
CA SER A 88 5.63 2.03 18.26
C SER A 88 6.90 2.88 18.12
N PRO A 89 7.78 2.88 19.12
CA PRO A 89 9.08 3.54 19.00
C PRO A 89 9.99 2.84 17.98
N PHE A 90 11.10 3.50 17.67
CA PHE A 90 12.11 3.00 16.75
C PHE A 90 12.74 1.69 17.24
N ARG A 91 12.88 0.74 16.32
CA ARG A 91 13.72 -0.44 16.46
C ARG A 91 14.43 -0.70 15.14
N ARG A 92 15.69 -1.12 15.17
CA ARG A 92 16.47 -1.35 13.94
C ARG A 92 15.84 -2.40 13.02
N ILE A 93 15.11 -3.37 13.59
CA ILE A 93 14.39 -4.40 12.82
C ILE A 93 13.26 -3.82 11.94
N HIS A 94 12.80 -2.60 12.21
CA HIS A 94 11.69 -1.94 11.51
C HIS A 94 12.14 -0.90 10.48
N VAL A 95 13.44 -0.74 10.26
CA VAL A 95 14.00 0.24 9.31
C VAL A 95 13.43 0.03 7.90
N ALA A 96 13.13 1.12 7.21
CA ALA A 96 12.58 1.13 5.85
C ALA A 96 13.61 0.77 4.76
N ASN A 97 14.38 -0.30 4.95
CA ASN A 97 15.31 -0.81 3.95
C ASN A 97 14.61 -1.79 2.98
N THR A 98 15.26 -2.07 1.84
CA THR A 98 14.75 -2.97 0.80
C THR A 98 14.36 -4.34 1.32
N THR A 99 15.16 -4.92 2.21
CA THR A 99 14.89 -6.25 2.78
C THR A 99 13.58 -6.25 3.59
N ASN A 100 13.44 -5.32 4.52
CA ASN A 100 12.26 -5.22 5.38
C ASN A 100 11.01 -4.87 4.57
N ILE A 101 11.12 -3.96 3.60
CA ILE A 101 10.01 -3.63 2.69
C ILE A 101 9.57 -4.88 1.92
N ASN A 102 10.51 -5.62 1.33
CA ASN A 102 10.20 -6.82 0.57
C ASN A 102 9.57 -7.91 1.45
N VAL A 103 10.10 -8.14 2.65
CA VAL A 103 9.61 -9.19 3.56
C VAL A 103 8.27 -8.83 4.18
N THR A 104 8.05 -7.57 4.56
CA THR A 104 6.90 -7.16 5.38
C THR A 104 5.75 -6.59 4.55
N LEU A 105 6.00 -5.92 3.42
CA LEU A 105 4.96 -5.30 2.58
C LEU A 105 4.68 -6.09 1.30
N VAL A 106 5.74 -6.54 0.61
CA VAL A 106 5.61 -7.07 -0.75
C VAL A 106 5.33 -8.58 -0.74
N LYS A 107 6.10 -9.34 0.04
CA LYS A 107 6.01 -10.80 0.11
C LYS A 107 4.63 -11.31 0.51
N PRO A 108 3.92 -10.77 1.53
CA PRO A 108 2.60 -11.28 1.89
C PRO A 108 1.59 -11.21 0.74
N VAL A 109 1.65 -10.13 -0.04
CA VAL A 109 0.81 -9.94 -1.22
C VAL A 109 1.20 -10.92 -2.34
N ILE A 110 2.50 -11.09 -2.59
CA ILE A 110 2.99 -12.06 -3.58
C ILE A 110 2.61 -13.49 -3.19
N ASP A 111 2.77 -13.86 -1.92
CA ASP A 111 2.45 -15.20 -1.41
C ASP A 111 0.94 -15.51 -1.57
N GLU A 112 0.07 -14.52 -1.38
CA GLU A 112 -1.37 -14.67 -1.64
C GLU A 112 -1.68 -14.90 -3.13
N PHE A 113 -1.05 -14.13 -4.03
CA PHE A 113 -1.18 -14.35 -5.47
C PHE A 113 -0.62 -15.71 -5.92
N ILE A 114 0.50 -16.15 -5.32
CA ILE A 114 1.08 -17.48 -5.57
C ILE A 114 0.10 -18.57 -5.10
N GLY A 115 -0.48 -18.42 -3.91
CA GLY A 115 -1.51 -19.32 -3.38
C GLY A 115 -2.69 -19.46 -4.34
N LEU A 116 -3.22 -18.33 -4.83
CA LEU A 116 -4.30 -18.32 -5.83
C LEU A 116 -3.88 -19.01 -7.14
N SER A 117 -2.66 -18.77 -7.62
CA SER A 117 -2.12 -19.41 -8.82
C SER A 117 -2.01 -20.94 -8.67
N ILE A 118 -1.58 -21.42 -7.50
CA ILE A 118 -1.54 -22.85 -7.16
C ILE A 118 -2.95 -23.45 -7.15
N CYS A 119 -3.91 -22.80 -6.50
CA CYS A 119 -5.31 -23.24 -6.51
C CYS A 119 -5.87 -23.35 -7.93
N ILE A 120 -5.63 -22.34 -8.77
CA ILE A 120 -6.05 -22.35 -10.18
C ILE A 120 -5.40 -23.52 -10.95
N ASN A 121 -4.11 -23.79 -10.73
CA ASN A 121 -3.44 -24.93 -11.38
C ASN A 121 -4.05 -26.27 -10.96
N ASN A 122 -4.38 -26.43 -9.68
CA ASN A 122 -5.04 -27.64 -9.19
C ASN A 122 -6.42 -27.82 -9.86
N ILE A 123 -7.19 -26.73 -9.99
CA ILE A 123 -8.49 -26.74 -10.68
C ILE A 123 -8.32 -27.13 -12.15
N ILE A 124 -7.34 -26.55 -12.85
CA ILE A 124 -7.04 -26.91 -14.25
C ILE A 124 -6.69 -28.40 -14.36
N ASN A 125 -5.84 -28.93 -13.47
CA ASN A 125 -5.47 -30.34 -13.47
C ASN A 125 -6.69 -31.26 -13.23
N ILE A 126 -7.64 -30.86 -12.37
CA ILE A 126 -8.88 -31.61 -12.15
C ILE A 126 -9.76 -31.57 -13.42
N ILE A 127 -9.83 -30.42 -14.11
CA ILE A 127 -10.53 -30.32 -15.40
C ILE A 127 -9.86 -31.21 -16.46
N ASP A 128 -8.53 -31.26 -16.50
CA ASP A 128 -7.78 -32.13 -17.43
C ASP A 128 -8.08 -33.61 -17.17
N GLN A 129 -8.17 -34.03 -15.91
CA GLN A 129 -8.60 -35.38 -15.54
C GLN A 129 -10.02 -35.69 -16.02
N TYR A 130 -10.92 -34.69 -16.06
CA TYR A 130 -12.25 -34.85 -16.62
C TYR A 130 -12.25 -34.86 -18.16
N GLU A 131 -11.42 -34.03 -18.81
CA GLU A 131 -11.26 -34.02 -20.28
C GLU A 131 -10.76 -35.36 -20.81
N GLU A 132 -9.83 -36.04 -20.13
CA GLU A 132 -9.40 -37.40 -20.49
C GLU A 132 -10.57 -38.40 -20.53
N VAL A 133 -11.59 -38.20 -19.70
CA VAL A 133 -12.84 -38.98 -19.73
C VAL A 133 -13.81 -38.43 -20.80
N GLY A 134 -13.81 -37.11 -21.01
CA GLY A 134 -14.67 -36.37 -21.94
C GLY A 134 -14.35 -36.56 -23.44
N VAL A 135 -13.13 -36.93 -23.82
CA VAL A 135 -12.79 -37.29 -25.22
C VAL A 135 -13.73 -38.37 -25.77
N SER A 136 -14.12 -39.31 -24.91
CA SER A 136 -15.08 -40.36 -25.21
C SER A 136 -16.48 -39.81 -25.55
N ILE A 137 -16.87 -38.66 -24.99
CA ILE A 137 -18.18 -38.02 -25.20
C ILE A 137 -18.21 -37.25 -26.53
N GLU A 138 -17.12 -36.58 -26.92
CA GLU A 138 -17.05 -35.90 -28.22
C GLU A 138 -16.98 -36.92 -29.36
N ASP A 139 -16.26 -38.04 -29.17
CA ASP A 139 -16.31 -39.17 -30.11
C ASP A 139 -17.72 -39.76 -30.23
N PHE A 140 -18.44 -39.93 -29.11
CA PHE A 140 -19.85 -40.34 -29.11
C PHE A 140 -20.72 -39.37 -29.91
N LYS A 141 -20.59 -38.06 -29.68
CA LYS A 141 -21.32 -37.01 -30.42
C LYS A 141 -21.01 -37.04 -31.92
N ASN A 142 -19.74 -37.23 -32.30
CA ASN A 142 -19.33 -37.32 -33.70
C ASN A 142 -19.92 -38.55 -34.39
N GLN A 143 -19.96 -39.70 -33.71
CA GLN A 143 -20.62 -40.91 -34.23
C GLN A 143 -22.13 -40.72 -34.38
N VAL A 144 -22.78 -40.05 -33.42
CA VAL A 144 -24.19 -39.68 -33.49
C VAL A 144 -24.49 -38.80 -34.71
N VAL A 145 -23.71 -37.73 -34.92
CA VAL A 145 -23.89 -36.81 -36.05
C VAL A 145 -23.69 -37.55 -37.38
N ALA A 146 -22.71 -38.46 -37.45
CA ALA A 146 -22.50 -39.29 -38.63
C ALA A 146 -23.69 -40.21 -38.94
N ILE A 147 -24.34 -40.79 -37.92
CA ILE A 147 -25.56 -41.59 -38.09
C ILE A 147 -26.73 -40.70 -38.55
N MET A 148 -26.93 -39.54 -37.92
CA MET A 148 -27.98 -38.59 -38.31
C MET A 148 -27.84 -38.18 -39.78
N PHE A 149 -26.62 -37.85 -40.22
CA PHE A 149 -26.35 -37.51 -41.61
C PHE A 149 -26.67 -38.66 -42.58
N LYS A 150 -26.36 -39.91 -42.23
CA LYS A 150 -26.73 -41.08 -43.04
C LYS A 150 -28.25 -41.25 -43.15
N ILE A 151 -28.97 -40.97 -42.07
CA ILE A 151 -30.44 -41.06 -42.04
C ILE A 151 -31.08 -39.97 -42.90
N ASP A 152 -30.61 -38.72 -42.78
CA ASP A 152 -31.13 -37.61 -43.60
C ASP A 152 -30.95 -37.91 -45.11
N ASN A 153 -29.82 -38.49 -45.50
CA ASN A 153 -29.61 -38.93 -46.89
C ASN A 153 -30.61 -40.02 -47.32
N ILE A 154 -30.89 -40.99 -46.45
CA ILE A 154 -31.90 -42.04 -46.73
C ILE A 154 -33.30 -41.44 -46.87
N ILE A 155 -33.67 -40.47 -46.02
CA ILE A 155 -34.97 -39.78 -46.12
C ILE A 155 -35.09 -39.06 -47.46
N GLN A 156 -34.04 -38.35 -47.91
CA GLN A 156 -34.04 -37.69 -49.22
C GLN A 156 -34.17 -38.69 -50.38
N ASP A 157 -33.50 -39.84 -50.31
CA ASP A 157 -33.62 -40.89 -51.33
C ASP A 157 -35.03 -41.53 -51.32
N VAL A 158 -35.63 -41.71 -50.14
CA VAL A 158 -37.00 -42.17 -49.97
C VAL A 158 -38.00 -41.21 -50.61
N GLU A 159 -37.83 -39.90 -50.40
CA GLU A 159 -38.65 -38.87 -51.04
C GLU A 159 -38.50 -38.87 -52.57
N LEU A 160 -37.27 -39.04 -53.06
CA LEU A 160 -36.98 -39.14 -54.50
C LEU A 160 -37.64 -40.39 -55.10
N TYR A 161 -37.55 -41.52 -54.40
CA TYR A 161 -38.19 -42.77 -54.80
C TYR A 161 -39.73 -42.66 -54.80
N ASN A 162 -40.30 -42.02 -53.77
CA ASN A 162 -41.72 -41.72 -53.65
C ASN A 162 -42.22 -40.88 -54.84
N LYS A 163 -41.45 -39.87 -55.26
CA LYS A 163 -41.75 -39.03 -56.43
C LYS A 163 -41.75 -39.84 -57.75
N SER A 164 -40.76 -40.71 -57.94
CA SER A 164 -40.67 -41.59 -59.11
C SER A 164 -41.83 -42.59 -59.18
N LEU A 165 -42.19 -43.20 -58.04
CA LEU A 165 -43.34 -44.11 -57.96
C LEU A 165 -44.68 -43.38 -58.15
N THR A 166 -44.83 -42.15 -57.67
CA THR A 166 -46.01 -41.32 -57.94
C THR A 166 -46.15 -41.04 -59.44
N THR A 167 -45.05 -40.71 -60.11
CA THR A 167 -45.01 -40.50 -61.56
C THR A 167 -45.40 -41.75 -62.34
N LEU A 168 -44.92 -42.93 -61.90
CA LEU A 168 -45.31 -44.22 -62.47
C LEU A 168 -46.82 -44.47 -62.26
N ARG A 169 -47.33 -44.25 -61.05
CA ARG A 169 -48.75 -44.40 -60.72
C ARG A 169 -49.62 -43.51 -61.59
N ASP A 170 -49.26 -42.25 -61.76
CA ASP A 170 -50.03 -41.29 -62.56
C ASP A 170 -49.97 -41.61 -64.06
N SER A 171 -48.83 -42.13 -64.53
CA SER A 171 -48.69 -42.66 -65.90
C SER A 171 -49.62 -43.85 -66.14
N ILE A 172 -49.69 -44.79 -65.18
CA ILE A 172 -50.58 -45.96 -65.23
C ILE A 172 -52.06 -45.54 -65.11
N ARG A 173 -52.39 -44.56 -64.26
CA ARG A 173 -53.75 -43.97 -64.19
C ARG A 173 -54.15 -43.33 -65.51
N SER A 174 -53.25 -42.58 -66.14
CA SER A 174 -53.49 -41.95 -67.44
C SER A 174 -53.72 -42.99 -68.53
N LEU A 175 -52.98 -44.10 -68.52
CA LEU A 175 -53.22 -45.26 -69.39
C LEU A 175 -54.61 -45.88 -69.13
N LYS A 176 -54.99 -46.10 -67.86
CA LYS A 176 -56.32 -46.62 -67.48
C LYS A 176 -57.46 -45.76 -68.05
N ILE A 177 -57.28 -44.44 -68.06
CA ILE A 177 -58.26 -43.48 -68.60
C ILE A 177 -58.28 -43.52 -70.14
N LYS A 178 -57.11 -43.56 -70.79
CA LYS A 178 -56.97 -43.59 -72.26
C LYS A 178 -57.55 -44.85 -72.89
N TYR A 179 -57.50 -45.99 -72.20
CA TYR A 179 -58.03 -47.28 -72.66
C TYR A 179 -59.53 -47.51 -72.36
N ARG A 180 -60.27 -46.52 -71.83
CA ARG A 180 -61.73 -46.65 -71.62
C ARG A 180 -62.56 -46.64 -72.91
N SER A 181 -61.99 -46.33 -74.08
CA SER A 181 -62.78 -45.98 -75.27
C SER A 181 -62.83 -47.01 -76.41
N PHE A 182 -62.19 -48.20 -76.34
CA PHE A 182 -62.37 -49.24 -77.37
C PHE A 182 -62.17 -50.67 -76.82
N ASP A 183 -63.15 -51.55 -77.08
CA ASP A 183 -63.10 -53.03 -77.07
C ASP A 183 -63.36 -53.82 -75.74
N PRO A 184 -64.28 -54.82 -75.73
CA PRO A 184 -64.54 -55.75 -74.62
C PRO A 184 -63.36 -56.61 -74.11
N TYR A 185 -62.25 -56.71 -74.83
CA TYR A 185 -61.04 -57.43 -74.37
C TYR A 185 -60.33 -56.76 -73.15
N ILE A 186 -60.82 -55.60 -72.69
CA ILE A 186 -60.21 -54.74 -71.66
C ILE A 186 -60.66 -55.04 -70.22
N TYR A 187 -61.74 -55.79 -69.99
CA TYR A 187 -62.25 -56.04 -68.63
C TYR A 187 -61.26 -56.83 -67.75
N VAL A 188 -60.58 -57.84 -68.33
CA VAL A 188 -59.54 -58.62 -67.63
C VAL A 188 -58.31 -57.76 -67.33
N LYS A 189 -57.93 -56.85 -68.24
CA LYS A 189 -56.79 -55.93 -68.08
C LYS A 189 -57.05 -54.79 -67.07
N GLN A 190 -58.31 -54.35 -66.89
CA GLN A 190 -58.66 -53.36 -65.86
C GLN A 190 -58.53 -53.86 -64.43
N LYS A 191 -58.73 -55.16 -64.19
CA LYS A 191 -58.53 -55.78 -62.86
C LYS A 191 -57.05 -55.74 -62.48
N THR A 192 -56.16 -56.21 -63.36
CA THR A 192 -54.70 -56.18 -63.18
C THR A 192 -54.16 -54.75 -62.99
N ILE A 193 -54.64 -53.78 -63.77
CA ILE A 193 -54.25 -52.36 -63.60
C ILE A 193 -54.73 -51.82 -62.24
N SER A 194 -55.89 -52.24 -61.74
CA SER A 194 -56.41 -51.79 -60.44
C SER A 194 -55.65 -52.42 -59.27
N GLU A 195 -55.21 -53.68 -59.39
CA GLU A 195 -54.34 -54.35 -58.42
C GLU A 195 -52.95 -53.69 -58.35
N ILE A 196 -52.39 -53.27 -59.49
CA ILE A 196 -51.12 -52.53 -59.55
C ILE A 196 -51.25 -51.15 -58.90
N LEU A 197 -52.33 -50.43 -59.19
CA LEU A 197 -52.59 -49.13 -58.54
C LEU A 197 -52.74 -49.29 -57.03
N PHE A 198 -53.41 -50.35 -56.56
CA PHE A 198 -53.55 -50.66 -55.14
C PHE A 198 -52.19 -50.95 -54.47
N ASN A 199 -51.32 -51.73 -55.12
CA ASN A 199 -49.98 -52.01 -54.60
C ASN A 199 -49.07 -50.77 -54.61
N LEU A 200 -49.19 -49.90 -55.62
CA LEU A 200 -48.54 -48.58 -55.63
C LEU A 200 -49.10 -47.66 -54.53
N ASP A 201 -50.39 -47.71 -54.25
CA ASP A 201 -51.06 -47.03 -53.11
C ASP A 201 -50.46 -47.47 -51.77
N LYS A 202 -50.23 -48.77 -51.59
CA LYS A 202 -49.60 -49.33 -50.39
C LYS A 202 -48.11 -48.94 -50.24
N LEU A 203 -47.36 -48.94 -51.33
CA LEU A 203 -45.94 -48.56 -51.36
C LEU A 203 -45.70 -47.09 -50.98
N LEU A 204 -46.48 -46.14 -51.50
CA LEU A 204 -46.29 -44.73 -51.12
C LEU A 204 -46.65 -44.46 -49.64
N LEU A 205 -47.56 -45.25 -49.06
CA LEU A 205 -47.94 -45.12 -47.66
C LEU A 205 -46.76 -45.50 -46.73
N ILE A 206 -46.06 -46.59 -47.06
CA ILE A 206 -44.83 -47.01 -46.37
C ILE A 206 -43.74 -45.94 -46.48
N LEU A 207 -43.57 -45.32 -47.65
CA LEU A 207 -42.55 -44.28 -47.85
C LEU A 207 -42.88 -43.00 -47.07
N SER A 208 -44.17 -42.66 -46.93
CA SER A 208 -44.62 -41.55 -46.08
C SER A 208 -44.34 -41.81 -44.59
N ASP A 209 -44.54 -43.04 -44.14
CA ASP A 209 -44.24 -43.42 -42.74
C ASP A 209 -42.74 -43.35 -42.46
N ILE A 210 -41.90 -43.77 -43.41
CA ILE A 210 -40.44 -43.67 -43.29
C ILE A 210 -39.98 -42.21 -43.21
N ALA A 211 -40.52 -41.32 -44.05
CA ALA A 211 -40.17 -39.89 -44.05
C ALA A 211 -40.61 -39.14 -42.78
N SER A 212 -41.59 -39.68 -42.03
CA SER A 212 -42.12 -39.07 -40.80
C SER A 212 -41.30 -39.36 -39.53
N LEU A 213 -40.28 -40.22 -39.60
CA LEU A 213 -39.43 -40.57 -38.46
C LEU A 213 -38.45 -39.43 -38.13
N ASN A 214 -38.85 -38.52 -37.24
CA ASN A 214 -38.01 -37.42 -36.76
C ASN A 214 -37.06 -37.86 -35.62
N LEU A 215 -35.73 -37.85 -35.81
CA LEU A 215 -34.73 -38.43 -34.89
C LEU A 215 -33.91 -37.41 -34.08
N THR A 216 -34.53 -36.32 -33.62
CA THR A 216 -33.80 -35.15 -33.08
C THR A 216 -33.35 -35.21 -31.61
N ALA A 217 -33.46 -36.31 -30.85
CA ALA A 217 -33.19 -36.28 -29.39
C ALA A 217 -32.23 -37.37 -28.92
N ILE A 218 -31.03 -37.00 -28.45
CA ILE A 218 -30.04 -37.95 -27.92
C ILE A 218 -29.46 -37.48 -26.59
N SER A 219 -29.91 -38.17 -25.54
CA SER A 219 -29.11 -38.62 -24.38
C SER A 219 -29.95 -39.53 -23.46
N LEU A 220 -31.28 -39.36 -23.41
CA LEU A 220 -32.21 -40.19 -22.60
C LEU A 220 -32.76 -41.45 -23.30
N TYR A 221 -32.45 -41.66 -24.58
CA TYR A 221 -33.30 -42.43 -25.48
C TYR A 221 -32.56 -43.46 -26.33
N ILE A 222 -31.47 -44.07 -25.82
CA ILE A 222 -30.86 -45.26 -26.46
C ILE A 222 -31.95 -46.30 -26.80
N ARG A 223 -32.93 -46.48 -25.90
CA ARG A 223 -34.09 -47.35 -26.10
C ARG A 223 -35.00 -46.92 -27.26
N GLU A 224 -35.24 -45.62 -27.44
CA GLU A 224 -36.14 -45.13 -28.50
C GLU A 224 -35.44 -45.11 -29.86
N VAL A 225 -34.11 -44.94 -29.92
CA VAL A 225 -33.32 -45.17 -31.13
C VAL A 225 -33.43 -46.64 -31.56
N ASP A 226 -33.34 -47.57 -30.62
CA ASP A 226 -33.43 -49.01 -30.90
C ASP A 226 -34.84 -49.41 -31.39
N GLU A 227 -35.90 -48.94 -30.71
CA GLU A 227 -37.30 -49.15 -31.14
C GLU A 227 -37.58 -48.56 -32.53
N ARG A 228 -37.10 -47.35 -32.82
CA ARG A 228 -37.31 -46.70 -34.12
C ARG A 228 -36.48 -47.33 -35.23
N THR A 229 -35.28 -47.81 -34.93
CA THR A 229 -34.45 -48.58 -35.89
C THR A 229 -35.13 -49.90 -36.23
N ASN A 230 -35.67 -50.61 -35.24
CA ASN A 230 -36.45 -51.83 -35.46
C ASN A 230 -37.70 -51.58 -36.32
N ARG A 231 -38.40 -50.46 -36.09
CA ARG A 231 -39.54 -50.04 -36.90
C ARG A 231 -39.14 -49.73 -38.35
N LEU A 232 -38.03 -49.02 -38.54
CA LEU A 232 -37.49 -48.71 -39.87
C LEU A 232 -37.07 -49.99 -40.63
N ASN A 233 -36.44 -50.94 -39.94
CA ASN A 233 -36.10 -52.27 -40.48
C ASN A 233 -37.35 -53.01 -40.99
N SER A 234 -38.44 -52.98 -40.23
CA SER A 234 -39.72 -53.58 -40.64
C SER A 234 -40.27 -52.91 -41.91
N LEU A 235 -40.32 -51.58 -41.94
CA LEU A 235 -40.87 -50.82 -43.07
C LEU A 235 -40.09 -51.05 -44.38
N ILE A 236 -38.76 -51.21 -44.29
CA ILE A 236 -37.92 -51.44 -45.47
C ILE A 236 -38.04 -52.88 -45.98
N ASN A 237 -38.20 -53.86 -45.09
CA ASN A 237 -38.52 -55.22 -45.52
C ASN A 237 -39.87 -55.27 -46.23
N ASP A 238 -40.87 -54.54 -45.75
CA ASP A 238 -42.17 -54.42 -46.41
C ASP A 238 -42.06 -53.74 -47.78
N LEU A 239 -41.27 -52.66 -47.88
CA LEU A 239 -40.99 -51.98 -49.16
C LEU A 239 -40.33 -52.93 -50.17
N LYS A 240 -39.34 -53.71 -49.73
CA LYS A 240 -38.65 -54.70 -50.56
C LYS A 240 -39.61 -55.79 -51.06
N ASN A 241 -40.48 -56.30 -50.20
CA ASN A 241 -41.46 -57.32 -50.57
C ASN A 241 -42.48 -56.76 -51.58
N GLN A 242 -43.03 -55.58 -51.33
CA GLN A 242 -44.04 -54.98 -52.21
C GLN A 242 -43.49 -54.55 -53.56
N SER A 243 -42.22 -54.13 -53.63
CA SER A 243 -41.57 -53.79 -54.90
C SER A 243 -41.24 -55.04 -55.74
N ILE A 244 -40.92 -56.18 -55.11
CA ILE A 244 -40.81 -57.48 -55.79
C ILE A 244 -42.16 -57.89 -56.38
N ASP A 245 -43.24 -57.77 -55.60
CA ASP A 245 -44.58 -58.07 -56.08
C ASP A 245 -44.98 -57.15 -57.23
N LEU A 246 -44.75 -55.84 -57.10
CA LEU A 246 -44.98 -54.87 -58.17
C LEU A 246 -44.19 -55.22 -59.45
N SER A 247 -42.93 -55.64 -59.33
CA SER A 247 -42.15 -56.09 -60.50
C SER A 247 -42.81 -57.30 -61.18
N LYS A 248 -43.26 -58.31 -60.41
CA LYS A 248 -43.95 -59.48 -60.98
C LYS A 248 -45.23 -59.10 -61.70
N TYR A 249 -46.04 -58.20 -61.12
CA TYR A 249 -47.25 -57.70 -61.76
C TYR A 249 -46.98 -56.89 -63.04
N ILE A 250 -45.87 -56.14 -63.07
CA ILE A 250 -45.42 -55.42 -64.26
C ILE A 250 -44.91 -56.40 -65.33
N ASP A 251 -44.18 -57.45 -64.94
CA ASP A 251 -43.72 -58.52 -65.83
C ASP A 251 -44.91 -59.24 -66.50
N ASP A 252 -45.93 -59.62 -65.72
CA ASP A 252 -47.20 -60.18 -66.22
C ASP A 252 -47.93 -59.22 -67.18
N LEU A 253 -47.86 -57.90 -66.94
CA LEU A 253 -48.42 -56.90 -67.84
C LEU A 253 -47.64 -56.78 -69.16
N ILE A 254 -46.31 -56.91 -69.13
CA ILE A 254 -45.43 -56.75 -70.29
C ILE A 254 -45.56 -57.92 -71.27
N GLU A 255 -45.72 -59.16 -70.76
CA GLU A 255 -45.94 -60.37 -71.56
C GLU A 255 -47.25 -60.31 -72.37
N ASN A 256 -48.26 -59.56 -71.88
CA ASN A 256 -49.58 -59.45 -72.51
C ASN A 256 -49.69 -58.27 -73.52
N GLU A 257 -48.96 -58.36 -74.63
CA GLU A 257 -49.05 -57.52 -75.86
C GLU A 257 -49.67 -56.11 -75.70
N TYR A 258 -48.89 -55.16 -75.17
CA TYR A 258 -49.16 -53.72 -75.28
C TYR A 258 -48.32 -53.09 -76.40
N CYS A 259 -48.72 -51.91 -76.91
CA CYS A 259 -47.96 -51.25 -77.98
C CYS A 259 -46.52 -50.91 -77.52
N SER A 260 -45.58 -50.94 -78.47
CA SER A 260 -44.13 -50.79 -78.21
C SER A 260 -43.77 -49.52 -77.43
N SER A 261 -44.52 -48.42 -77.62
CA SER A 261 -44.30 -47.17 -76.90
C SER A 261 -44.64 -47.26 -75.40
N CYS A 262 -45.74 -47.93 -75.02
CA CYS A 262 -46.11 -48.13 -73.61
C CYS A 262 -45.14 -49.11 -72.92
N ARG A 263 -44.74 -50.17 -73.63
CA ARG A 263 -43.74 -51.15 -73.13
C ARG A 263 -42.40 -50.48 -72.83
N ASN A 264 -41.93 -49.56 -73.68
CA ASN A 264 -40.67 -48.84 -73.46
C ASN A 264 -40.74 -47.88 -72.25
N VAL A 265 -41.84 -47.15 -72.08
CA VAL A 265 -42.03 -46.26 -70.91
C VAL A 265 -42.11 -47.07 -69.62
N MET A 266 -42.90 -48.16 -69.61
CA MET A 266 -43.01 -49.03 -68.43
C MET A 266 -41.70 -49.73 -68.09
N ASN A 267 -40.94 -50.20 -69.08
CA ASN A 267 -39.62 -50.79 -68.86
C ASN A 267 -38.61 -49.78 -68.35
N SER A 268 -38.56 -48.57 -68.92
CA SER A 268 -37.68 -47.50 -68.46
C SER A 268 -37.99 -47.15 -67.01
N THR A 269 -39.25 -46.84 -66.68
CA THR A 269 -39.65 -46.44 -65.34
C THR A 269 -39.52 -47.59 -64.32
N ARG A 270 -39.76 -48.85 -64.72
CA ARG A 270 -39.47 -50.02 -63.89
C ARG A 270 -37.98 -50.12 -63.55
N ASN A 271 -37.12 -50.01 -64.56
CA ASN A 271 -35.67 -50.08 -64.36
C ASN A 271 -35.19 -48.94 -63.46
N ASP A 272 -35.73 -47.72 -63.65
CA ASP A 272 -35.44 -46.58 -62.78
C ASP A 272 -35.89 -46.85 -61.33
N CYS A 273 -37.09 -47.41 -61.13
CA CYS A 273 -37.58 -47.80 -59.80
C CYS A 273 -36.75 -48.92 -59.16
N LEU A 274 -36.30 -49.93 -59.92
CA LEU A 274 -35.47 -51.02 -59.40
C LEU A 274 -34.07 -50.52 -59.03
N ILE A 275 -33.47 -49.65 -59.85
CA ILE A 275 -32.17 -49.03 -59.57
C ILE A 275 -32.25 -48.20 -58.28
N LEU A 276 -33.28 -47.37 -58.14
CA LEU A 276 -33.50 -46.56 -56.93
C LEU A 276 -33.75 -47.45 -55.69
N LEU A 277 -34.53 -48.52 -55.82
CA LEU A 277 -34.78 -49.48 -54.74
C LEU A 277 -33.49 -50.18 -54.28
N TYR A 278 -32.68 -50.71 -55.22
CA TYR A 278 -31.43 -51.38 -54.86
C TYR A 278 -30.43 -50.41 -54.23
N SER A 279 -30.39 -49.16 -54.71
CA SER A 279 -29.60 -48.10 -54.09
C SER A 279 -30.06 -47.82 -52.65
N LEU A 280 -31.37 -47.71 -52.43
CA LEU A 280 -31.96 -47.48 -51.11
C LEU A 280 -31.68 -48.64 -50.14
N ILE A 281 -31.86 -49.89 -50.58
CA ILE A 281 -31.54 -51.09 -49.79
C ILE A 281 -30.07 -51.11 -49.40
N SER A 282 -29.16 -50.78 -50.33
CA SER A 282 -27.72 -50.74 -50.05
C SER A 282 -27.36 -49.68 -49.01
N LYS A 283 -27.90 -48.46 -49.13
CA LYS A 283 -27.67 -47.38 -48.17
C LYS A 283 -28.24 -47.71 -46.80
N PHE A 284 -29.37 -48.40 -46.76
CA PHE A 284 -29.98 -48.84 -45.51
C PHE A 284 -29.17 -49.93 -44.80
N ASN A 285 -28.63 -50.90 -45.53
CA ASN A 285 -27.72 -51.89 -44.95
C ASN A 285 -26.47 -51.23 -44.37
N ASP A 286 -25.92 -50.20 -45.03
CA ASP A 286 -24.79 -49.42 -44.50
C ASP A 286 -25.17 -48.64 -43.23
N LEU A 287 -26.38 -48.09 -43.15
CA LEU A 287 -26.91 -47.48 -41.93
C LEU A 287 -27.01 -48.50 -40.78
N ASN A 288 -27.59 -49.68 -41.03
CA ASN A 288 -27.70 -50.74 -40.02
C ASN A 288 -26.34 -51.17 -39.46
N ILE A 289 -25.35 -51.37 -40.34
CA ILE A 289 -23.97 -51.70 -39.92
C ILE A 289 -23.39 -50.56 -39.06
N SER A 290 -23.71 -49.31 -39.37
CA SER A 290 -23.24 -48.15 -38.60
C SER A 290 -23.91 -48.06 -37.22
N ILE A 291 -25.21 -48.36 -37.14
CA ILE A 291 -25.96 -48.42 -35.87
C ILE A 291 -25.48 -49.59 -35.00
N GLU A 292 -25.23 -50.76 -35.57
CA GLU A 292 -24.72 -51.92 -34.83
C GLU A 292 -23.33 -51.64 -34.24
N LYS A 293 -22.43 -51.03 -35.02
CA LYS A 293 -21.12 -50.56 -34.53
C LYS A 293 -21.27 -49.51 -33.44
N PHE A 294 -22.22 -48.59 -33.59
CA PHE A 294 -22.51 -47.59 -32.58
C PHE A 294 -23.05 -48.21 -31.30
N ASN A 295 -23.97 -49.18 -31.37
CA ASN A 295 -24.49 -49.89 -30.19
C ASN A 295 -23.38 -50.61 -29.43
N ILE A 296 -22.47 -51.31 -30.13
CA ILE A 296 -21.28 -51.93 -29.52
C ILE A 296 -20.39 -50.85 -28.87
N TYR A 297 -20.21 -49.72 -29.54
CA TYR A 297 -19.47 -48.58 -29.00
C TYR A 297 -20.15 -48.02 -27.73
N VAL A 298 -21.47 -47.86 -27.71
CA VAL A 298 -22.25 -47.40 -26.55
C VAL A 298 -22.16 -48.38 -25.40
N GLU A 299 -22.33 -49.68 -25.62
CA GLU A 299 -22.18 -50.70 -24.56
C GLU A 299 -20.76 -50.70 -23.99
N THR A 300 -19.75 -50.58 -24.84
CA THR A 300 -18.35 -50.49 -24.39
C THR A 300 -18.07 -49.18 -23.65
N PHE A 301 -18.65 -48.07 -24.12
CA PHE A 301 -18.56 -46.74 -23.52
C PHE A 301 -19.22 -46.71 -22.13
N MET A 302 -20.45 -47.22 -22.02
CA MET A 302 -21.20 -47.29 -20.76
C MET A 302 -20.55 -48.25 -19.75
N ASN A 303 -19.86 -49.29 -20.21
CA ASN A 303 -19.12 -50.23 -19.35
C ASN A 303 -17.69 -49.76 -18.99
N LYS A 304 -17.08 -48.84 -19.75
CA LYS A 304 -15.73 -48.29 -19.48
C LYS A 304 -15.73 -47.03 -18.61
N VAL A 305 -16.81 -46.26 -18.65
CA VAL A 305 -16.90 -45.00 -17.90
C VAL A 305 -17.37 -45.33 -16.48
N ASP A 306 -16.44 -45.23 -15.53
CA ASP A 306 -16.74 -45.26 -14.11
C ASP A 306 -17.46 -43.96 -13.73
N LEU A 307 -18.79 -44.00 -13.70
CA LEU A 307 -19.65 -42.87 -13.35
C LEU A 307 -19.31 -42.32 -11.95
N ASP A 308 -18.94 -43.19 -11.01
CA ASP A 308 -18.56 -42.81 -9.66
C ASP A 308 -17.24 -42.02 -9.68
N ARG A 309 -16.30 -42.40 -10.55
CA ARG A 309 -15.06 -41.65 -10.77
C ARG A 309 -15.31 -40.25 -11.34
N GLU A 310 -16.23 -40.10 -12.32
CA GLU A 310 -16.57 -38.78 -12.87
C GLU A 310 -17.20 -37.87 -11.80
N LEU A 311 -18.19 -38.40 -11.07
CA LEU A 311 -18.86 -37.66 -10.00
C LEU A 311 -17.87 -37.26 -8.89
N LEU A 312 -16.91 -38.12 -8.57
CA LEU A 312 -15.84 -37.81 -7.62
C LEU A 312 -14.94 -36.69 -8.12
N ILE A 313 -14.51 -36.71 -9.39
CA ILE A 313 -13.68 -35.65 -9.99
C ILE A 313 -14.42 -34.30 -9.93
N LEU A 314 -15.70 -34.27 -10.29
CA LEU A 314 -16.51 -33.04 -10.28
C LEU A 314 -16.79 -32.54 -8.85
N SER A 315 -17.00 -33.45 -7.90
CA SER A 315 -17.13 -33.10 -6.48
C SER A 315 -15.84 -32.48 -5.95
N ASN A 316 -14.68 -33.06 -6.32
CA ASN A 316 -13.37 -32.50 -5.98
C ASN A 316 -13.13 -31.14 -6.64
N LEU A 317 -13.62 -30.93 -7.88
CA LEU A 317 -13.57 -29.65 -8.56
C LEU A 317 -14.32 -28.57 -7.77
N LEU A 318 -15.58 -28.84 -7.39
CA LEU A 318 -16.39 -27.91 -6.62
C LEU A 318 -15.76 -27.61 -5.26
N ALA A 319 -15.24 -28.63 -4.56
CA ALA A 319 -14.55 -28.43 -3.29
C ALA A 319 -13.31 -27.56 -3.44
N THR A 320 -12.55 -27.72 -4.53
CA THR A 320 -11.31 -26.96 -4.77
C THR A 320 -11.58 -25.52 -5.22
N ILE A 321 -12.66 -25.27 -5.96
CA ILE A 321 -12.99 -23.92 -6.47
C ILE A 321 -13.71 -23.06 -5.43
N THR A 322 -14.46 -23.67 -4.51
CA THR A 322 -15.26 -22.97 -3.48
C THR A 322 -14.45 -21.91 -2.71
N PRO A 323 -13.24 -22.18 -2.19
CA PRO A 323 -12.47 -21.21 -1.41
C PRO A 323 -12.05 -19.96 -2.20
N ILE A 324 -11.99 -20.05 -3.54
CA ILE A 324 -11.54 -18.95 -4.40
C ILE A 324 -12.68 -18.30 -5.18
N MET A 325 -13.94 -18.69 -4.91
CA MET A 325 -15.10 -18.22 -5.67
C MET A 325 -15.16 -16.69 -5.70
N ASP A 326 -14.87 -16.01 -4.59
CA ASP A 326 -14.91 -14.55 -4.53
C ASP A 326 -13.86 -13.87 -5.43
N SER A 327 -12.73 -14.52 -5.67
CA SER A 327 -11.65 -14.04 -6.56
C SER A 327 -11.95 -14.26 -8.06
N LEU A 328 -12.98 -15.04 -8.39
CA LEU A 328 -13.40 -15.32 -9.77
C LEU A 328 -14.32 -14.22 -10.32
N ASP A 329 -14.28 -14.02 -11.65
CA ASP A 329 -15.23 -13.15 -12.33
C ASP A 329 -16.63 -13.78 -12.43
N SER A 330 -17.63 -12.97 -12.78
CA SER A 330 -19.03 -13.40 -12.88
C SER A 330 -19.25 -14.51 -13.91
N SER A 331 -18.41 -14.58 -14.94
CA SER A 331 -18.52 -15.61 -15.97
C SER A 331 -18.06 -16.96 -15.45
N CYS A 332 -16.90 -17.02 -14.78
CA CYS A 332 -16.42 -18.22 -14.10
C CYS A 332 -17.41 -18.69 -13.05
N LYS A 333 -17.95 -17.78 -12.22
CA LYS A 333 -18.97 -18.10 -11.22
C LYS A 333 -20.21 -18.75 -11.84
N SER A 334 -20.71 -18.18 -12.94
CA SER A 334 -21.86 -18.74 -13.65
C SER A 334 -21.60 -20.14 -14.19
N ILE A 335 -20.38 -20.44 -14.67
CA ILE A 335 -20.03 -21.79 -15.11
C ILE A 335 -20.01 -22.77 -13.94
N VAL A 336 -19.43 -22.37 -12.80
CA VAL A 336 -19.37 -23.20 -11.59
C VAL A 336 -20.75 -23.53 -11.05
N GLU A 337 -21.68 -22.56 -11.03
CA GLU A 337 -23.07 -22.82 -10.64
C GLU A 337 -23.75 -23.83 -11.58
N ARG A 338 -23.53 -23.75 -12.89
CA ARG A 338 -24.05 -24.77 -13.83
C ARG A 338 -23.50 -26.17 -13.55
N VAL A 339 -22.22 -26.27 -13.18
CA VAL A 339 -21.61 -27.56 -12.78
C VAL A 339 -22.27 -28.10 -11.52
N LYS A 340 -22.56 -27.22 -10.55
CA LYS A 340 -23.21 -27.58 -9.29
C LYS A 340 -24.67 -28.03 -9.51
N GLU A 341 -25.47 -27.28 -10.26
CA GLU A 341 -26.85 -27.64 -10.61
C GLU A 341 -26.94 -29.01 -11.28
N CYS A 342 -25.97 -29.34 -12.14
CA CYS A 342 -25.86 -30.65 -12.77
C CYS A 342 -25.70 -31.81 -11.77
N LEU A 343 -24.96 -31.59 -10.68
CA LEU A 343 -24.69 -32.61 -9.66
C LEU A 343 -25.83 -32.74 -8.63
N GLU A 344 -26.48 -31.64 -8.28
CA GLU A 344 -27.55 -31.63 -7.26
C GLU A 344 -28.82 -32.36 -7.70
N GLY A 345 -29.08 -32.48 -9.01
CA GLY A 345 -30.25 -33.18 -9.56
C GLY A 345 -30.16 -34.71 -9.58
N GLY A 346 -29.11 -35.30 -9.01
CA GLY A 346 -28.87 -36.76 -9.00
C GLY A 346 -28.40 -37.32 -10.35
N ILE A 347 -28.18 -38.64 -10.40
CA ILE A 347 -27.59 -39.35 -11.56
C ILE A 347 -28.36 -39.10 -12.86
N GLU A 348 -29.69 -39.08 -12.80
CA GLU A 348 -30.52 -38.88 -14.00
C GLU A 348 -30.35 -37.48 -14.60
N ASN A 349 -30.23 -36.44 -13.76
CA ASN A 349 -29.97 -35.08 -14.22
C ASN A 349 -28.54 -34.93 -14.75
N TYR A 350 -27.57 -35.52 -14.04
CA TYR A 350 -26.19 -35.56 -14.49
C TYR A 350 -26.06 -36.14 -15.91
N LEU A 351 -26.68 -37.30 -16.17
CA LEU A 351 -26.66 -37.92 -17.50
C LEU A 351 -27.27 -37.03 -18.59
N LYS A 352 -28.30 -36.22 -18.26
CA LYS A 352 -28.91 -35.27 -19.20
C LYS A 352 -27.98 -34.12 -19.55
N CYS A 353 -27.25 -33.58 -18.58
CA CYS A 353 -26.41 -32.40 -18.78
C CYS A 353 -24.92 -32.70 -19.01
N ARG A 354 -24.50 -33.98 -18.94
CA ARG A 354 -23.11 -34.44 -19.08
C ARG A 354 -22.38 -33.90 -20.32
N VAL A 355 -23.05 -33.84 -21.48
CA VAL A 355 -22.48 -33.30 -22.72
C VAL A 355 -22.24 -31.77 -22.63
N LEU A 356 -23.21 -31.04 -22.07
CA LEU A 356 -23.10 -29.59 -21.87
C LEU A 356 -22.00 -29.27 -20.84
N LEU A 357 -21.79 -30.15 -19.87
CA LEU A 357 -20.77 -30.04 -18.84
C LEU A 357 -19.35 -30.00 -19.45
N VAL A 358 -19.07 -30.85 -20.44
CA VAL A 358 -17.76 -30.85 -21.14
C VAL A 358 -17.46 -29.48 -21.74
N SER A 359 -18.41 -28.90 -22.47
CA SER A 359 -18.26 -27.57 -23.06
C SER A 359 -18.05 -26.48 -22.00
N ASN A 360 -18.79 -26.55 -20.88
CA ASN A 360 -18.64 -25.64 -19.76
C ASN A 360 -17.25 -25.73 -19.11
N LEU A 361 -16.73 -26.94 -18.92
CA LEU A 361 -15.41 -27.16 -18.30
C LEU A 361 -14.26 -26.70 -19.19
N VAL A 362 -14.36 -26.91 -20.52
CA VAL A 362 -13.41 -26.37 -21.50
C VAL A 362 -13.39 -24.83 -21.44
N GLU A 363 -14.57 -24.21 -21.39
CA GLU A 363 -14.67 -22.75 -21.26
C GLU A 363 -14.06 -22.29 -19.92
N LEU A 364 -14.37 -22.96 -18.81
CA LEU A 364 -13.82 -22.65 -17.48
C LEU A 364 -12.29 -22.72 -17.48
N LYS A 365 -11.71 -23.80 -18.02
CA LYS A 365 -10.26 -23.98 -18.15
C LYS A 365 -9.62 -22.86 -18.95
N SER A 366 -10.20 -22.49 -20.09
CA SER A 366 -9.67 -21.39 -20.92
C SER A 366 -9.61 -20.07 -20.16
N ARG A 367 -10.65 -19.76 -19.36
CA ARG A 367 -10.73 -18.54 -18.55
C ARG A 367 -9.77 -18.58 -17.37
N LEU A 368 -9.62 -19.74 -16.72
CA LEU A 368 -8.67 -19.96 -15.63
C LEU A 368 -7.21 -19.82 -16.11
N LEU A 369 -6.90 -20.28 -17.32
CA LEU A 369 -5.58 -20.08 -17.92
C LEU A 369 -5.26 -18.58 -18.15
N VAL A 370 -6.24 -17.81 -18.62
CA VAL A 370 -6.11 -16.35 -18.76
C VAL A 370 -5.93 -15.68 -17.39
N LEU A 371 -6.74 -16.08 -16.39
CA LEU A 371 -6.63 -15.57 -15.03
C LEU A 371 -5.25 -15.84 -14.43
N ARG A 372 -4.73 -17.07 -14.57
CA ARG A 372 -3.38 -17.45 -14.14
C ARG A 372 -2.30 -16.59 -14.78
N LYS A 373 -2.40 -16.37 -16.10
CA LYS A 373 -1.46 -15.50 -16.83
C LYS A 373 -1.51 -14.06 -16.29
N ASN A 374 -2.70 -13.54 -16.03
CA ASN A 374 -2.87 -12.19 -15.47
C ASN A 374 -2.29 -12.09 -14.05
N ILE A 375 -2.49 -13.10 -13.20
CA ILE A 375 -1.89 -13.16 -11.86
C ILE A 375 -0.36 -13.12 -11.96
N ASN A 376 0.24 -13.98 -12.78
CA ASN A 376 1.69 -14.02 -12.94
C ASN A 376 2.25 -12.69 -13.47
N SER A 377 1.57 -12.07 -14.44
CA SER A 377 1.94 -10.75 -14.95
C SER A 377 1.86 -9.66 -13.89
N ARG A 378 0.86 -9.73 -12.98
CA ARG A 378 0.73 -8.79 -11.86
C ARG A 378 1.84 -8.99 -10.84
N ILE A 379 2.18 -10.24 -10.48
CA ILE A 379 3.32 -10.54 -9.61
C ILE A 379 4.61 -9.91 -10.19
N SER A 380 4.89 -10.15 -11.47
CA SER A 380 6.06 -9.57 -12.14
C SER A 380 6.03 -8.04 -12.13
N GLY A 381 4.88 -7.42 -12.42
CA GLY A 381 4.72 -5.97 -12.38
C GLY A 381 4.92 -5.37 -10.99
N ILE A 382 4.43 -6.03 -9.93
CA ILE A 382 4.66 -5.60 -8.55
C ILE A 382 6.16 -5.64 -8.24
N ILE A 383 6.84 -6.74 -8.54
CA ILE A 383 8.28 -6.90 -8.26
C ILE A 383 9.09 -5.85 -9.02
N GLU A 384 8.80 -5.65 -10.31
CA GLU A 384 9.50 -4.68 -11.15
C GLU A 384 9.29 -3.25 -10.65
N ASN A 385 8.05 -2.86 -10.34
CA ASN A 385 7.74 -1.53 -9.85
C ASN A 385 8.38 -1.26 -8.47
N VAL A 386 8.35 -2.23 -7.55
CA VAL A 386 9.06 -2.10 -6.25
C VAL A 386 10.56 -1.90 -6.49
N ASN A 387 11.17 -2.71 -7.33
CA ASN A 387 12.60 -2.62 -7.60
C ASN A 387 12.97 -1.27 -8.21
N GLN A 388 12.17 -0.77 -9.16
CA GLN A 388 12.36 0.56 -9.74
C GLN A 388 12.25 1.66 -8.68
N ILE A 389 11.21 1.64 -7.83
CA ILE A 389 11.07 2.62 -6.75
C ILE A 389 12.29 2.56 -5.82
N MET A 390 12.67 1.37 -5.36
CA MET A 390 13.80 1.21 -4.44
C MET A 390 15.15 1.63 -5.06
N GLU A 391 15.30 1.50 -6.38
CA GLU A 391 16.51 1.94 -7.09
C GLU A 391 16.68 3.47 -7.04
N PHE A 392 15.60 4.23 -7.19
CA PHE A 392 15.62 5.71 -7.24
C PHE A 392 15.29 6.38 -5.90
N THR A 393 14.81 5.63 -4.91
CA THR A 393 14.52 6.17 -3.58
C THR A 393 15.81 6.36 -2.77
N HIS A 394 15.78 7.31 -1.83
CA HIS A 394 16.87 7.52 -0.89
C HIS A 394 17.01 6.36 0.11
N PRO A 395 18.20 6.14 0.69
CA PRO A 395 18.35 5.23 1.82
C PRO A 395 17.43 5.61 3.00
N PRO A 396 17.09 4.68 3.91
CA PRO A 396 16.25 4.99 5.05
C PRO A 396 16.95 5.86 6.11
N PHE A 397 18.27 6.07 6.02
CA PHE A 397 19.02 6.87 6.99
C PHE A 397 19.66 8.09 6.33
N LEU A 398 19.32 9.28 6.83
CA LEU A 398 20.05 10.50 6.55
C LEU A 398 21.07 10.74 7.66
N SER A 399 22.35 10.51 7.34
CA SER A 399 23.46 10.86 8.22
C SER A 399 23.72 12.36 8.19
N PHE A 400 23.60 13.04 9.34
CA PHE A 400 23.93 14.46 9.42
C PHE A 400 25.42 14.73 9.27
N GLN A 401 26.28 13.74 9.54
CA GLN A 401 27.72 13.84 9.33
C GLN A 401 28.11 13.96 7.85
N GLU A 402 27.28 13.42 6.95
CA GLU A 402 27.50 13.47 5.50
C GLU A 402 26.85 14.70 4.86
N CYS A 403 26.21 15.55 5.67
CA CYS A 403 25.57 16.78 5.23
C CYS A 403 26.45 18.00 5.53
N GLU A 404 26.29 19.05 4.72
CA GLU A 404 26.82 20.38 5.03
C GLU A 404 25.72 21.21 5.69
N TRP A 405 26.05 21.84 6.81
CA TRP A 405 25.14 22.70 7.55
C TRP A 405 25.55 24.17 7.43
N SER A 406 24.57 25.05 7.37
CA SER A 406 24.79 26.49 7.48
C SER A 406 24.32 26.96 8.85
N LEU A 407 25.25 27.56 9.60
CA LEU A 407 24.92 28.25 10.83
C LEU A 407 24.62 29.72 10.48
N MET A 408 23.37 30.13 10.66
CA MET A 408 22.99 31.53 10.50
C MET A 408 23.63 32.39 11.58
N ASP A 409 23.79 33.69 11.29
CA ASP A 409 24.40 34.62 12.22
C ASP A 409 23.64 34.68 13.56
N LEU A 410 24.41 34.92 14.61
CA LEU A 410 23.93 34.99 15.98
C LEU A 410 23.12 36.28 16.17
N GLU A 411 21.86 36.15 16.52
CA GLU A 411 20.95 37.28 16.72
C GLU A 411 20.70 37.49 18.22
N TYR A 412 20.98 38.70 18.69
CA TYR A 412 20.62 39.11 20.05
C TYR A 412 19.12 39.34 20.14
N ILE A 413 18.48 38.78 21.15
CA ILE A 413 17.07 39.00 21.45
C ILE A 413 16.99 40.37 22.16
N PRO A 414 16.35 41.38 21.56
CA PRO A 414 16.39 42.74 22.08
C PRO A 414 15.60 42.87 23.39
N SER A 415 16.12 43.71 24.29
CA SER A 415 15.40 44.20 25.47
C SER A 415 15.11 45.70 25.33
N ARG A 416 14.16 46.23 26.10
CA ARG A 416 13.91 47.68 26.22
C ARG A 416 14.96 48.40 27.08
N SER A 417 15.60 47.68 28.01
CA SER A 417 16.84 48.12 28.66
C SER A 417 18.00 47.72 27.75
N SER A 418 19.05 48.50 27.61
CA SER A 418 20.19 48.29 26.68
C SER A 418 21.00 46.98 26.82
N GLU A 419 20.50 45.97 27.53
CA GLU A 419 21.10 44.65 27.76
C GLU A 419 20.29 43.57 27.04
N ALA A 420 20.92 42.69 26.26
CA ALA A 420 20.21 41.66 25.50
C ALA A 420 19.44 40.67 26.41
N THR A 421 18.18 40.37 26.06
CA THR A 421 17.31 39.39 26.73
C THR A 421 17.76 37.94 26.50
N GLY A 422 18.53 37.71 25.44
CA GLY A 422 18.96 36.38 25.06
C GLY A 422 19.74 36.38 23.75
N LEU A 423 20.02 35.19 23.27
CA LEU A 423 20.70 34.92 22.02
C LEU A 423 19.97 33.81 21.27
N ALA A 424 19.86 33.94 19.97
CA ALA A 424 19.28 32.91 19.12
C ALA A 424 20.09 32.71 17.83
N PHE A 425 20.03 31.48 17.31
CA PHE A 425 20.75 31.07 16.11
C PHE A 425 20.08 29.83 15.50
N THR A 426 20.35 29.57 14.22
CA THR A 426 19.72 28.46 13.49
C THR A 426 20.75 27.68 12.69
N TYR A 427 20.72 26.36 12.82
CA TYR A 427 21.31 25.46 11.83
C TYR A 427 20.29 25.17 10.74
N MET A 428 20.68 25.37 9.48
CA MET A 428 19.90 24.98 8.32
C MET A 428 20.72 24.00 7.48
N LEU A 429 20.12 22.85 7.16
CA LEU A 429 20.76 21.85 6.31
C LEU A 429 20.96 22.47 4.92
N LYS A 430 22.21 22.66 4.52
CA LYS A 430 22.59 23.38 3.29
C LYS A 430 22.76 22.42 2.12
N SER A 431 23.46 21.30 2.33
CA SER A 431 23.64 20.28 1.31
C SER A 431 23.56 18.88 1.90
N ALA A 432 22.97 17.95 1.15
CA ALA A 432 22.82 16.54 1.50
C ALA A 432 23.43 15.62 0.45
N PRO A 433 23.68 14.33 0.76
CA PRO A 433 24.01 13.34 -0.26
C PRO A 433 22.98 13.31 -1.40
N LEU A 434 23.40 12.96 -2.61
CA LEU A 434 22.63 13.13 -3.87
C LEU A 434 21.14 12.73 -3.78
N ARG A 435 20.83 11.59 -3.15
CA ARG A 435 19.43 11.08 -3.06
C ARG A 435 18.58 11.81 -2.02
N PHE A 436 19.19 12.60 -1.14
CA PHE A 436 18.54 13.40 -0.10
C PHE A 436 18.45 14.89 -0.43
N GLY A 437 18.67 15.30 -1.69
CA GLY A 437 18.61 16.71 -2.09
C GLY A 437 17.29 17.42 -1.73
N PHE A 438 16.19 16.68 -1.59
CA PHE A 438 14.91 17.22 -1.11
C PHE A 438 14.94 17.74 0.34
N THR A 439 15.96 17.41 1.13
CA THR A 439 16.11 17.84 2.53
C THR A 439 16.84 19.19 2.67
N GLU A 440 17.50 19.66 1.62
CA GLU A 440 18.22 20.93 1.61
C GLU A 440 17.25 22.10 1.84
N GLY A 441 17.52 22.92 2.86
CA GLY A 441 16.64 24.00 3.31
C GLY A 441 15.35 23.54 4.00
N ASN A 442 15.12 22.24 4.14
CA ASN A 442 13.89 21.66 4.70
C ASN A 442 14.08 21.01 6.08
N ILE A 443 15.32 20.96 6.58
CA ILE A 443 15.65 20.53 7.94
C ILE A 443 16.37 21.67 8.65
N MET A 444 15.86 22.05 9.82
CA MET A 444 16.41 23.14 10.63
C MET A 444 16.45 22.77 12.10
N ILE A 445 17.45 23.31 12.80
CA ILE A 445 17.54 23.29 14.26
C ILE A 445 17.64 24.73 14.75
N ARG A 446 16.57 25.24 15.36
CA ARG A 446 16.54 26.60 15.90
C ARG A 446 16.88 26.58 17.38
N CYS A 447 17.79 27.44 17.79
CA CYS A 447 18.29 27.48 19.16
C CYS A 447 18.03 28.85 19.80
N ARG A 448 17.63 28.85 21.07
CA ARG A 448 17.42 30.07 21.85
C ARG A 448 17.92 29.89 23.28
N LEU A 449 18.62 30.90 23.77
CA LEU A 449 19.16 30.98 25.13
C LEU A 449 18.74 32.32 25.75
N TYR A 450 18.32 32.30 27.01
CA TYR A 450 17.87 33.49 27.74
C TYR A 450 18.75 33.79 28.93
N THR A 451 18.89 35.06 29.28
CA THR A 451 19.70 35.49 30.45
C THR A 451 18.91 35.50 31.76
N PHE A 452 17.59 35.32 31.68
CA PHE A 452 16.66 35.22 32.80
C PHE A 452 15.53 34.24 32.47
N PRO A 453 14.75 33.76 33.46
CA PRO A 453 13.66 32.83 33.20
C PRO A 453 12.52 33.50 32.42
N VAL A 454 11.97 32.79 31.43
CA VAL A 454 10.95 33.28 30.51
C VAL A 454 9.83 32.26 30.31
N VAL A 455 8.66 32.75 29.89
CA VAL A 455 7.58 31.91 29.36
C VAL A 455 7.59 32.02 27.85
N GLU A 456 7.95 30.95 27.14
CA GLU A 456 7.77 30.86 25.69
C GLU A 456 6.30 30.57 25.37
N ARG A 457 5.69 31.40 24.51
CA ARG A 457 4.38 31.14 23.93
C ARG A 457 4.53 30.64 22.50
N ILE A 458 4.17 29.39 22.27
CA ILE A 458 4.20 28.73 20.96
C ILE A 458 2.81 28.17 20.69
N ASN A 459 2.12 28.66 19.64
CA ASN A 459 0.76 28.23 19.28
C ASN A 459 -0.29 28.30 20.41
N GLY A 460 -0.14 29.26 21.34
CA GLY A 460 -1.03 29.39 22.48
C GLY A 460 -0.71 28.47 23.66
N LEU A 461 0.24 27.54 23.52
CA LEU A 461 0.84 26.78 24.62
C LEU A 461 1.93 27.62 25.30
N LYS A 462 2.09 27.44 26.61
CA LYS A 462 3.06 28.18 27.44
C LYS A 462 4.08 27.22 28.02
N TYR A 463 5.36 27.54 27.83
CA TYR A 463 6.48 26.74 28.33
C TYR A 463 7.39 27.61 29.20
N ASN A 464 7.67 27.16 30.42
CA ASN A 464 8.65 27.82 31.27
C ASN A 464 10.06 27.40 30.83
N VAL A 465 10.91 28.38 30.58
CA VAL A 465 12.31 28.19 30.19
C VAL A 465 13.20 28.84 31.23
N SER A 466 14.14 28.08 31.78
CA SER A 466 15.12 28.57 32.74
C SER A 466 16.18 29.43 32.07
N LYS A 467 16.81 30.33 32.86
CA LYS A 467 18.01 31.08 32.45
C LYS A 467 19.23 30.20 32.13
N ALA A 468 19.22 28.95 32.58
CA ALA A 468 20.29 27.97 32.37
C ALA A 468 19.87 26.84 31.41
N GLU A 469 19.02 27.17 30.43
CA GLU A 469 18.46 26.22 29.46
C GLU A 469 18.56 26.77 28.03
N LEU A 470 19.13 25.97 27.13
CA LEU A 470 19.08 26.18 25.69
C LEU A 470 17.87 25.44 25.12
N LYS A 471 16.93 26.19 24.55
CA LYS A 471 15.80 25.67 23.79
C LYS A 471 16.24 25.30 22.39
N ILE A 472 15.77 24.16 21.90
CA ILE A 472 16.11 23.60 20.59
C ILE A 472 14.80 23.19 19.91
N ASP A 473 14.51 23.71 18.72
CA ASP A 473 13.40 23.24 17.90
C ASP A 473 13.96 22.48 16.71
N LEU A 474 13.62 21.19 16.59
CA LEU A 474 13.80 20.43 15.37
C LEU A 474 12.62 20.69 14.44
N ILE A 475 12.91 21.17 13.23
CA ILE A 475 11.92 21.37 12.19
C ILE A 475 12.26 20.50 10.98
N VAL A 476 11.29 19.72 10.53
CA VAL A 476 11.40 18.88 9.33
C VAL A 476 10.16 19.13 8.47
N GLN A 477 10.38 19.45 7.20
CA GLN A 477 9.30 19.61 6.21
C GLN A 477 9.67 18.92 4.91
N ASN A 478 8.68 18.72 4.02
CA ASN A 478 8.87 18.15 2.68
C ASN A 478 9.69 16.84 2.67
N TRP A 479 9.58 16.04 3.73
CA TRP A 479 10.22 14.73 3.76
C TRP A 479 9.56 13.82 2.72
N ILE A 480 10.34 13.31 1.77
CA ILE A 480 9.87 12.31 0.82
C ILE A 480 9.87 10.96 1.54
N TRP A 481 8.71 10.31 1.63
CA TRP A 481 8.57 9.06 2.37
C TRP A 481 8.71 7.83 1.46
N ILE A 482 9.45 6.81 1.92
CA ILE A 482 9.60 5.53 1.22
C ILE A 482 8.34 4.68 1.38
N THR A 483 7.89 4.55 2.63
CA THR A 483 6.96 3.49 3.03
C THR A 483 5.50 3.70 2.58
N PRO A 484 4.91 4.92 2.66
CA PRO A 484 3.59 5.18 2.10
C PRO A 484 3.56 5.03 0.58
N THR A 485 4.62 5.46 -0.11
CA THR A 485 4.75 5.36 -1.57
C THR A 485 4.66 3.90 -2.04
N ILE A 486 5.38 3.00 -1.38
CA ILE A 486 5.36 1.57 -1.72
C ILE A 486 4.03 0.94 -1.33
N ARG A 487 3.48 1.28 -0.16
CA ARG A 487 2.15 0.80 0.26
C ARG A 487 1.09 1.17 -0.78
N ASP A 488 1.07 2.41 -1.25
CA ASP A 488 0.05 2.88 -2.18
C ASP A 488 0.20 2.18 -3.54
N MET A 489 1.43 1.94 -3.99
CA MET A 489 1.71 1.16 -5.20
C MET A 489 1.27 -0.30 -5.05
N VAL A 490 1.60 -0.96 -3.92
CA VAL A 490 1.18 -2.34 -3.64
C VAL A 490 -0.34 -2.42 -3.56
N THR A 491 -0.98 -1.48 -2.87
CA THR A 491 -2.44 -1.41 -2.73
C THR A 491 -3.13 -1.20 -4.08
N GLN A 492 -2.54 -0.41 -4.99
CA GLN A 492 -3.06 -0.25 -6.35
C GLN A 492 -2.91 -1.52 -7.20
N ALA A 493 -1.87 -2.31 -6.96
CA ALA A 493 -1.65 -3.57 -7.66
C ALA A 493 -2.52 -4.72 -7.11
N VAL A 494 -2.91 -4.63 -5.84
CA VAL A 494 -3.86 -5.51 -5.17
C VAL A 494 -5.28 -5.15 -5.62
N ASP A 495 -5.86 -5.99 -6.46
CA ASP A 495 -7.26 -5.87 -6.90
C ASP A 495 -8.21 -6.41 -5.81
N ARG A 496 -9.52 -6.13 -5.88
CA ARG A 496 -10.52 -6.57 -4.88
C ARG A 496 -10.58 -8.09 -4.63
N ARG A 497 -9.85 -8.88 -5.42
CA ARG A 497 -9.77 -10.35 -5.40
C ARG A 497 -8.82 -10.90 -4.33
N VAL A 498 -8.08 -10.02 -3.67
CA VAL A 498 -7.02 -10.31 -2.69
C VAL A 498 -7.37 -9.50 -1.44
N ASN A 499 -7.42 -10.15 -0.28
CA ASN A 499 -7.94 -9.56 0.96
C ASN A 499 -6.79 -9.07 1.86
N THR A 500 -6.05 -8.06 1.41
CA THR A 500 -4.93 -7.49 2.16
C THR A 500 -5.19 -6.04 2.54
N SER A 501 -5.88 -5.84 3.67
CA SER A 501 -5.82 -4.54 4.35
C SER A 501 -4.48 -4.42 5.09
N ILE A 502 -3.55 -3.66 4.54
CA ILE A 502 -2.26 -3.36 5.19
C ILE A 502 -2.42 -2.08 6.00
N ASN A 503 -2.54 -2.20 7.32
CA ASN A 503 -2.44 -1.03 8.19
C ASN A 503 -0.95 -0.71 8.42
N LEU A 504 -0.51 0.47 8.01
CA LEU A 504 0.90 0.84 8.03
C LEU A 504 1.12 2.02 8.99
N PHE A 505 1.97 1.81 9.99
CA PHE A 505 2.54 2.88 10.79
C PHE A 505 3.91 3.24 10.22
N SER A 506 4.06 4.44 9.66
CA SER A 506 5.33 5.00 9.19
C SER A 506 5.77 6.13 10.12
N ALA A 507 7.07 6.24 10.39
CA ALA A 507 7.61 7.28 11.26
C ALA A 507 9.06 7.64 10.92
N LEU A 508 9.48 8.83 11.37
CA LEU A 508 10.86 9.29 11.38
C LEU A 508 11.41 9.27 12.80
N ALA A 509 12.59 8.69 12.98
CA ALA A 509 13.30 8.70 14.25
C ALA A 509 14.54 9.60 14.18
N LEU A 510 14.54 10.68 14.96
CA LEU A 510 15.74 11.46 15.25
C LEU A 510 16.64 10.64 16.17
N TRP A 511 17.84 10.35 15.69
CA TRP A 511 18.89 9.76 16.48
C TRP A 511 19.80 10.86 17.07
N VAL A 512 19.86 10.92 18.39
CA VAL A 512 20.85 11.72 19.14
C VAL A 512 21.70 10.84 20.05
N ASN A 513 22.98 11.18 20.21
CA ASN A 513 23.82 10.58 21.24
C ASN A 513 23.91 11.53 22.44
N LEU A 514 23.65 11.01 23.64
CA LEU A 514 23.79 11.74 24.90
C LEU A 514 24.99 11.21 25.68
N ALA A 515 25.89 12.08 26.09
CA ALA A 515 27.06 11.70 26.87
C ALA A 515 27.41 12.75 27.93
N SER A 516 28.18 12.33 28.93
CA SER A 516 28.90 13.26 29.79
C SER A 516 30.39 12.96 29.69
N ILE A 517 31.24 13.98 29.70
CA ILE A 517 32.66 13.87 29.37
C ILE A 517 33.49 14.53 30.46
N ASN A 518 34.58 13.87 30.86
CA ASN A 518 35.57 14.48 31.74
C ASN A 518 36.44 15.46 30.93
N MET A 519 36.53 16.72 31.39
CA MET A 519 37.26 17.80 30.70
C MET A 519 38.72 17.45 30.36
N THR A 520 39.37 16.61 31.17
CA THR A 520 40.74 16.13 30.92
C THR A 520 40.88 15.25 29.68
N ARG A 521 39.77 14.72 29.16
CA ARG A 521 39.70 13.75 28.05
C ARG A 521 38.98 14.30 26.81
N ILE A 522 38.62 15.59 26.78
CA ILE A 522 37.78 16.22 25.75
C ILE A 522 38.41 16.24 24.35
N ARG A 523 39.75 16.28 24.24
CA ARG A 523 40.47 16.27 22.95
C ARG A 523 40.15 15.03 22.09
N ASN A 524 39.84 13.89 22.74
CA ASN A 524 39.54 12.64 22.04
C ASN A 524 38.12 12.65 21.44
N VAL A 525 37.18 13.37 22.09
CA VAL A 525 35.78 13.44 21.67
C VAL A 525 35.59 14.38 20.47
N TRP A 526 36.46 15.38 20.30
CA TRP A 526 36.44 16.28 19.13
C TRP A 526 36.61 15.56 17.78
N HIS A 527 37.14 14.35 17.78
CA HIS A 527 37.29 13.51 16.59
C HIS A 527 36.19 12.43 16.45
N GLY A 528 35.12 12.52 17.23
CA GLY A 528 34.00 11.57 17.16
C GLY A 528 34.28 10.20 17.77
N GLN A 529 35.30 10.09 18.62
CA GLN A 529 35.56 8.87 19.39
C GLN A 529 34.78 8.91 20.71
N TYR A 530 33.91 7.93 20.89
CA TYR A 530 33.14 7.68 22.11
C TYR A 530 33.67 6.42 22.81
N GLY A 531 33.58 6.36 24.13
CA GLY A 531 33.98 5.18 24.90
C GLY A 531 33.75 5.37 26.39
N SER A 532 33.60 4.26 27.13
CA SER A 532 33.42 4.25 28.58
C SER A 532 34.52 5.04 29.31
N ASP A 533 35.76 4.95 28.81
CA ASP A 533 36.91 5.66 29.34
C ASP A 533 36.85 7.18 29.15
N LEU A 534 35.91 7.71 28.38
CA LEU A 534 35.77 9.16 28.18
C LEU A 534 34.61 9.73 29.02
N SER A 535 33.75 8.87 29.56
CA SER A 535 32.52 9.27 30.24
C SER A 535 32.75 9.84 31.64
N ALA A 536 31.99 10.88 32.01
CA ALA A 536 31.97 11.43 33.37
C ALA A 536 30.87 10.81 34.26
N SER A 537 29.90 10.12 33.65
CA SER A 537 28.79 9.41 34.29
C SER A 537 28.84 7.93 33.93
N ASP A 538 28.44 7.07 34.84
CA ASP A 538 28.14 5.66 34.55
C ASP A 538 26.66 5.45 34.24
N THR A 539 25.81 6.40 34.65
CA THR A 539 24.36 6.22 34.67
C THR A 539 23.63 7.46 34.16
N ILE A 540 22.51 7.25 33.47
CA ILE A 540 21.52 8.29 33.14
C ILE A 540 20.19 7.95 33.82
N LEU A 541 19.61 8.91 34.54
CA LEU A 541 18.32 8.81 35.21
C LEU A 541 17.23 9.52 34.40
N LEU A 542 16.17 8.80 34.07
CA LEU A 542 14.92 9.39 33.59
C LEU A 542 14.04 9.67 34.80
N LYS A 543 14.08 10.92 35.27
CA LYS A 543 13.48 11.32 36.55
C LYS A 543 11.99 11.02 36.62
N ASP A 544 11.27 11.27 35.54
CA ASP A 544 9.81 11.12 35.48
C ASP A 544 9.34 9.66 35.46
N LEU A 545 10.23 8.74 35.05
CA LEU A 545 9.97 7.31 35.01
C LEU A 545 10.66 6.55 36.15
N ASN A 546 11.47 7.24 36.96
CA ASN A 546 12.37 6.64 37.95
C ASN A 546 13.20 5.48 37.37
N LEU A 547 13.65 5.63 36.11
CA LEU A 547 14.39 4.61 35.38
C LEU A 547 15.88 4.99 35.34
N SER A 548 16.72 4.08 35.80
CA SER A 548 18.17 4.21 35.79
C SER A 548 18.75 3.41 34.63
N ILE A 549 19.51 4.05 33.76
CA ILE A 549 20.12 3.46 32.56
C ILE A 549 21.63 3.42 32.74
N ASP A 550 22.23 2.23 32.69
CA ASP A 550 23.68 2.04 32.71
C ASP A 550 24.25 2.30 31.31
N ILE A 551 25.04 3.37 31.17
CA ILE A 551 25.66 3.73 29.88
C ILE A 551 27.06 3.12 29.70
N ASN A 552 27.51 2.23 30.60
CA ASN A 552 28.69 1.39 30.36
C ASN A 552 28.31 -0.02 29.90
N ALA A 553 27.03 -0.39 29.98
CA ALA A 553 26.52 -1.60 29.39
C ALA A 553 26.43 -1.48 27.86
N GLU A 554 26.49 -2.62 27.17
CA GLU A 554 26.19 -2.73 25.75
C GLU A 554 24.90 -3.53 25.60
N ALA A 555 23.88 -2.90 25.04
CA ALA A 555 22.61 -3.55 24.76
C ALA A 555 22.51 -4.00 23.30
N GLU A 556 21.89 -5.16 23.08
CA GLU A 556 21.65 -5.68 21.73
C GLU A 556 20.45 -5.01 21.04
N ASN A 557 19.42 -4.65 21.81
CA ASN A 557 18.11 -4.23 21.29
C ASN A 557 17.65 -2.92 21.91
N GLU A 558 16.92 -2.11 21.13
CA GLU A 558 16.39 -0.84 21.63
C GLU A 558 15.28 -1.07 22.68
N VAL A 559 15.32 -0.29 23.75
CA VAL A 559 14.35 -0.32 24.85
C VAL A 559 13.38 0.85 24.72
N GLU A 560 12.09 0.57 24.82
CA GLU A 560 11.03 1.59 24.74
C GLU A 560 11.02 2.50 25.97
N ILE A 561 10.86 3.81 25.72
CA ILE A 561 10.58 4.81 26.73
C ILE A 561 9.08 5.11 26.67
N LYS A 562 8.38 4.94 27.80
CA LYS A 562 6.98 5.33 27.92
C LYS A 562 6.89 6.86 27.99
N VAL A 563 6.56 7.46 26.86
CA VAL A 563 6.42 8.91 26.73
C VAL A 563 4.99 9.31 27.12
N GLY A 564 4.88 10.20 28.11
CA GLY A 564 3.61 10.79 28.54
C GLY A 564 3.48 12.26 28.12
N LYS A 565 2.53 12.98 28.71
CA LYS A 565 2.34 14.42 28.45
C LYS A 565 3.39 15.33 29.11
N LEU A 566 4.06 14.84 30.15
CA LEU A 566 5.11 15.57 30.83
C LEU A 566 6.42 15.50 30.01
N PRO A 567 7.29 16.51 30.11
CA PRO A 567 8.61 16.44 29.49
C PRO A 567 9.37 15.22 29.99
N VAL A 568 10.05 14.49 29.10
CA VAL A 568 10.95 13.40 29.48
C VAL A 568 12.33 14.00 29.74
N LYS A 569 12.81 13.93 30.99
CA LYS A 569 14.09 14.54 31.40
C LYS A 569 15.15 13.49 31.74
N PHE A 570 16.31 13.60 31.10
CA PHE A 570 17.51 12.77 31.29
C PHE A 570 18.53 13.54 32.13
N ASN A 571 18.82 13.05 33.33
CA ASN A 571 19.83 13.59 34.23
C ASN A 571 21.02 12.62 34.30
N PHE A 572 22.24 13.13 34.39
CA PHE A 572 23.44 12.30 34.47
C PHE A 572 23.81 12.01 35.93
N ILE A 573 24.26 10.79 36.23
CA ILE A 573 24.68 10.37 37.58
C ILE A 573 26.11 9.82 37.52
N SER A 574 26.92 10.15 38.53
CA SER A 574 28.27 9.62 38.70
C SER A 574 28.52 9.30 40.16
N ARG A 575 28.86 8.04 40.50
CA ARG A 575 29.11 7.60 41.88
C ARG A 575 28.02 8.03 42.85
N ASP A 576 26.77 7.74 42.49
CA ASP A 576 25.56 8.08 43.26
C ASP A 576 25.28 9.59 43.44
N ARG A 577 26.03 10.47 42.76
CA ARG A 577 25.79 11.91 42.75
C ARG A 577 25.14 12.34 41.45
N MET A 578 24.00 13.00 41.55
CA MET A 578 23.37 13.67 40.41
C MET A 578 24.26 14.82 39.92
N LEU A 579 24.61 14.78 38.64
CA LEU A 579 25.32 15.83 37.95
C LEU A 579 24.30 16.91 37.52
N LYS A 580 24.76 18.16 37.38
CA LYS A 580 23.86 19.29 37.11
C LYS A 580 23.25 19.27 35.70
N GLY A 581 23.86 18.59 34.72
CA GLY A 581 23.40 18.63 33.33
C GLY A 581 22.13 17.83 33.10
N PHE A 582 21.30 18.30 32.18
CA PHE A 582 20.15 17.56 31.69
C PHE A 582 19.94 17.74 30.18
N PHE A 583 19.31 16.74 29.57
CA PHE A 583 18.65 16.83 28.27
C PHE A 583 17.17 16.50 28.46
N LYS A 584 16.25 17.23 27.81
CA LYS A 584 14.82 16.96 27.91
C LYS A 584 14.09 17.21 26.59
N PHE A 585 12.98 16.52 26.40
CA PHE A 585 12.09 16.75 25.25
C PHE A 585 10.62 16.58 25.63
N MET A 586 9.72 17.15 24.83
CA MET A 586 8.27 17.05 25.04
C MET A 586 7.69 15.77 24.43
N GLY A 587 6.70 15.16 25.08
CA GLY A 587 6.02 13.97 24.54
C GLY A 587 5.06 14.22 23.38
N GLU A 588 4.93 15.47 22.97
CA GLU A 588 4.07 15.91 21.88
C GLU A 588 4.87 16.77 20.90
N ALA A 589 4.58 16.64 19.62
CA ALA A 589 5.13 17.47 18.54
C ALA A 589 3.98 18.10 17.74
N ILE A 590 4.29 19.19 17.04
CA ILE A 590 3.31 19.94 16.27
C ILE A 590 3.54 19.66 14.79
N VAL A 591 2.47 19.31 14.08
CA VAL A 591 2.46 19.14 12.63
C VAL A 591 1.60 20.21 12.00
N ARG A 592 2.15 21.01 11.10
CA ARG A 592 1.41 22.05 10.39
C ARG A 592 1.23 21.70 8.92
N TYR A 593 0.01 21.81 8.44
CA TYR A 593 -0.32 21.47 7.06
C TYR A 593 -0.33 22.71 6.16
N PRO A 594 -0.13 22.53 4.84
CA PRO A 594 -0.13 23.64 3.88
C PRO A 594 -1.42 24.47 3.88
N ASN A 595 -2.54 23.89 4.29
CA ASN A 595 -3.84 24.56 4.41
C ASN A 595 -3.95 25.50 5.63
N GLY A 596 -2.89 25.66 6.42
CA GLY A 596 -2.83 26.52 7.61
C GLY A 596 -3.36 25.86 8.89
N THR A 597 -3.86 24.63 8.82
CA THR A 597 -4.26 23.85 10.01
C THR A 597 -3.05 23.22 10.69
N TYR A 598 -3.19 22.86 11.97
CA TYR A 598 -2.16 22.12 12.70
C TYR A 598 -2.78 20.98 13.50
N ASN A 599 -1.97 19.97 13.79
CA ASN A 599 -2.31 18.86 14.66
C ASN A 599 -1.20 18.66 15.71
N ILE A 600 -1.57 18.17 16.88
CA ILE A 600 -0.63 17.72 17.91
C ILE A 600 -0.51 16.21 17.77
N THR A 601 0.71 15.71 17.61
CA THR A 601 0.99 14.29 17.47
C THR A 601 1.82 13.79 18.65
N ASN A 602 1.54 12.56 19.08
CA ASN A 602 2.32 11.92 20.13
C ASN A 602 3.72 11.57 19.62
N VAL A 603 4.71 11.83 20.44
CA VAL A 603 6.10 11.44 20.23
C VAL A 603 6.35 10.13 20.95
N TYR A 604 7.04 9.21 20.28
CA TYR A 604 7.48 7.95 20.87
C TYR A 604 8.99 8.00 21.04
N ALA A 605 9.55 7.22 21.96
CA ALA A 605 10.99 7.18 22.11
C ALA A 605 11.49 5.79 22.50
N SER A 606 12.71 5.49 22.07
CA SER A 606 13.48 4.33 22.51
C SER A 606 14.93 4.73 22.71
N TYR A 607 15.68 3.91 23.44
CA TYR A 607 17.10 4.10 23.63
C TYR A 607 17.88 2.81 23.42
N LEU A 608 19.19 2.94 23.23
CA LEU A 608 20.14 1.83 23.22
C LEU A 608 21.38 2.23 24.03
N GLU A 609 21.71 1.43 25.05
CA GLU A 609 22.93 1.57 25.83
C GLU A 609 24.16 1.29 24.96
N ALA A 610 25.15 2.17 25.02
CA ALA A 610 26.43 2.02 24.34
C ALA A 610 27.57 2.47 25.26
N PRO A 611 28.77 1.86 25.19
CA PRO A 611 29.86 2.19 26.11
C PRO A 611 30.23 3.70 26.13
N GLY A 612 29.87 4.38 27.22
CA GLY A 612 30.14 5.79 27.48
C GLY A 612 29.10 6.78 26.95
N PHE A 613 27.99 6.34 26.32
CA PHE A 613 26.94 7.23 25.82
C PHE A 613 25.60 6.50 25.62
N LEU A 614 24.52 7.27 25.54
CA LEU A 614 23.19 6.76 25.24
C LEU A 614 22.79 7.13 23.82
N LYS A 615 22.39 6.15 23.01
CA LYS A 615 21.69 6.43 21.75
C LYS A 615 20.22 6.61 22.08
N LEU A 616 19.68 7.79 21.82
CA LEU A 616 18.28 8.11 21.99
C LEU A 616 17.63 8.30 20.63
N TYR A 617 16.49 7.64 20.43
CA TYR A 617 15.67 7.73 19.23
C TYR A 617 14.34 8.39 19.57
N ILE A 618 14.11 9.60 19.04
CA ILE A 618 12.86 10.35 19.21
C ILE A 618 12.04 10.21 17.93
N CYS A 619 10.85 9.65 18.02
CA CYS A 619 10.08 9.14 16.89
C CYS A 619 8.83 9.97 16.63
N TYR A 620 8.68 10.39 15.38
CA TYR A 620 7.61 11.25 14.89
C TYR A 620 6.78 10.48 13.86
N PRO A 621 5.47 10.27 14.14
CA PRO A 621 4.58 9.63 13.19
C PRO A 621 4.50 10.36 11.84
N TYR A 622 4.11 9.63 10.80
CA TYR A 622 3.86 10.14 9.46
C TYR A 622 3.02 11.43 9.50
N PHE A 623 3.56 12.50 8.90
CA PHE A 623 2.97 13.83 8.97
C PHE A 623 2.48 14.38 7.61
N ASN A 624 2.36 13.54 6.58
CA ASN A 624 1.64 13.81 5.31
C ASN A 624 1.87 15.22 4.73
N ASP A 625 3.09 15.50 4.25
CA ASP A 625 3.53 16.80 3.72
C ASP A 625 3.42 17.99 4.69
N GLY A 626 3.12 17.72 5.96
CA GLY A 626 3.17 18.69 7.02
C GLY A 626 4.61 19.10 7.37
N MET A 627 4.73 20.24 8.03
CA MET A 627 5.94 20.66 8.72
C MET A 627 5.85 20.20 10.17
N LEU A 628 6.75 19.31 10.55
CA LEU A 628 6.97 18.86 11.92
C LEU A 628 7.81 19.89 12.67
N GLU A 629 7.42 20.21 13.90
CA GLU A 629 8.12 21.06 14.85
C GLU A 629 8.11 20.36 16.24
N HIS A 630 9.29 20.09 16.80
CA HIS A 630 9.45 19.44 18.11
C HIS A 630 10.50 20.17 18.95
N ASP A 631 10.29 20.23 20.27
CA ASP A 631 11.00 21.17 21.16
C ASP A 631 11.94 20.51 22.21
N PRO A 632 13.02 19.80 21.82
CA PRO A 632 14.08 19.42 22.75
C PRO A 632 14.74 20.61 23.47
N SER A 633 15.52 20.30 24.50
CA SER A 633 16.33 21.30 25.20
C SER A 633 17.42 20.65 26.03
N LEU A 634 18.45 21.44 26.32
CA LEU A 634 19.56 21.06 27.19
C LEU A 634 19.83 22.16 28.20
N GLY A 635 20.40 21.81 29.34
CA GLY A 635 20.69 22.81 30.36
C GLY A 635 21.36 22.25 31.59
N VAL A 636 21.45 23.10 32.62
CA VAL A 636 21.95 22.72 33.93
C VAL A 636 20.94 23.09 35.02
N GLU A 637 20.84 22.23 36.03
CA GLU A 637 19.99 22.47 37.20
C GLU A 637 20.53 23.68 37.96
N VAL A 638 19.67 24.68 38.11
CA VAL A 638 19.86 25.92 38.89
C VAL A 638 18.65 26.13 39.79
N GLU A 639 18.74 27.02 40.76
CA GLU A 639 17.59 27.38 41.60
C GLU A 639 16.44 27.93 40.72
N GLU A 640 15.22 27.44 40.95
CA GLU A 640 14.06 27.85 40.17
C GLU A 640 13.66 29.29 40.51
N GLU A 641 13.69 30.15 39.50
CA GLU A 641 13.26 31.54 39.57
C GLU A 641 11.95 31.73 38.80
N GLN A 642 11.10 32.65 39.25
CA GLN A 642 9.84 32.95 38.57
C GLN A 642 10.11 33.66 37.22
N PRO A 643 9.37 33.31 36.14
CA PRO A 643 9.51 33.99 34.87
C PRO A 643 9.22 35.49 34.99
N ILE A 644 10.09 36.31 34.41
CA ILE A 644 9.93 37.76 34.42
C ILE A 644 9.42 38.32 33.09
N ALA A 645 9.47 37.53 32.02
CA ALA A 645 8.95 37.90 30.72
C ALA A 645 8.23 36.74 30.02
N GLU A 646 7.27 37.09 29.17
CA GLU A 646 6.64 36.21 28.19
C GLU A 646 7.20 36.55 26.80
N ILE A 647 7.59 35.52 26.07
CA ILE A 647 8.27 35.58 24.79
C ILE A 647 7.40 34.92 23.74
N SER A 648 6.94 35.68 22.76
CA SER A 648 6.18 35.12 21.63
C SER A 648 7.16 34.74 20.52
N ILE A 649 7.27 33.43 20.27
CA ILE A 649 8.14 32.93 19.22
C ILE A 649 7.35 32.97 17.92
N PRO A 650 7.89 33.63 16.87
CA PRO A 650 7.24 33.61 15.58
C PRO A 650 7.17 32.18 15.05
N ILE A 651 6.00 31.83 14.54
CA ILE A 651 5.74 30.54 13.92
C ILE A 651 6.78 30.33 12.80
N ALA A 652 7.43 29.17 12.79
CA ALA A 652 8.28 28.77 11.67
C ALA A 652 7.48 28.91 10.37
N SER A 653 7.89 29.83 9.51
CA SER A 653 7.22 30.08 8.22
C SER A 653 8.12 29.59 7.10
N ARG A 654 7.53 29.04 6.04
CA ARG A 654 8.23 28.56 4.83
C ARG A 654 9.17 29.60 4.19
N LEU A 655 9.05 30.88 4.54
CA LEU A 655 9.62 32.00 3.80
C LEU A 655 10.67 32.81 4.58
N LYS A 656 10.94 32.50 5.86
CA LYS A 656 11.94 33.23 6.64
C LYS A 656 12.70 32.27 7.57
N PRO A 657 13.97 31.95 7.26
CA PRO A 657 14.87 31.32 8.22
C PRO A 657 15.29 32.29 9.35
N TYR A 658 14.90 33.57 9.21
CA TYR A 658 15.05 34.63 10.19
C TYR A 658 14.10 34.45 11.38
N ILE A 659 14.62 34.65 12.58
CA ILE A 659 13.81 34.81 13.79
C ILE A 659 13.12 36.17 13.63
N ALA A 660 11.86 36.18 13.18
CA ALA A 660 11.08 37.42 13.20
C ALA A 660 11.18 38.06 14.59
N PRO A 661 11.12 39.40 14.73
CA PRO A 661 11.43 40.06 15.99
C PRO A 661 10.63 39.41 17.12
N ILE A 662 11.35 38.81 18.05
CA ILE A 662 10.78 38.14 19.21
C ILE A 662 10.06 39.21 20.03
N GLU A 663 8.75 39.06 20.20
CA GLU A 663 7.97 39.99 21.03
C GLU A 663 8.15 39.62 22.51
N VAL A 664 8.72 40.55 23.27
CA VAL A 664 8.92 40.42 24.72
C VAL A 664 7.85 41.21 25.46
N LYS A 665 7.07 40.52 26.31
CA LYS A 665 6.09 41.12 27.21
C LYS A 665 6.50 40.85 28.66
N LEU A 666 6.91 41.88 29.40
CA LEU A 666 7.22 41.77 30.82
C LEU A 666 5.97 41.37 31.63
N LEU A 667 6.15 40.44 32.57
CA LEU A 667 5.10 40.04 33.50
C LEU A 667 5.12 41.03 34.68
N THR A 668 4.11 41.90 34.80
CA THR A 668 3.94 42.76 35.97
C THR A 668 3.75 41.90 37.22
N GLN A 669 4.68 42.01 38.18
CA GLN A 669 4.50 41.43 39.51
C GLN A 669 3.25 42.03 40.18
N PRO A 670 2.45 41.25 40.94
CA PRO A 670 1.35 41.79 41.70
C PRO A 670 1.92 42.70 42.81
N VAL A 671 1.75 44.01 42.64
CA VAL A 671 1.95 44.97 43.73
C VAL A 671 0.83 44.72 44.74
N SER A 672 1.19 44.21 45.93
CA SER A 672 0.28 44.20 47.07
C SER A 672 -0.08 45.64 47.41
N SER A 673 -1.30 46.04 47.07
CA SER A 673 -1.85 47.34 47.43
C SER A 673 -2.84 47.15 48.57
N THR A 674 -2.40 47.40 49.79
CA THR A 674 -3.29 47.81 50.88
C THR A 674 -3.51 49.32 50.78
N PRO A 675 -4.75 49.83 50.90
CA PRO A 675 -5.12 51.17 50.44
C PRO A 675 -4.63 52.27 51.39
N SER A 676 -4.17 53.37 50.80
CA SER A 676 -3.78 54.63 51.44
C SER A 676 -4.94 55.29 52.19
N PRO A 677 -4.66 56.27 53.09
CA PRO A 677 -5.49 57.46 53.20
C PRO A 677 -4.88 58.62 52.39
N LEU A 678 -5.76 59.29 51.66
CA LEU A 678 -5.59 60.56 50.94
C LEU A 678 -4.86 61.62 51.77
N VAL A 679 -3.85 62.28 51.18
CA VAL A 679 -3.62 63.71 51.38
C VAL A 679 -3.22 64.36 50.05
N THR A 680 -3.86 65.49 49.80
CA THR A 680 -3.82 66.36 48.62
C THR A 680 -2.43 66.86 48.23
N SER A 681 -2.25 67.07 46.92
CA SER A 681 -1.12 67.74 46.29
C SER A 681 -0.81 69.12 46.89
N PRO A 682 0.47 69.53 46.81
CA PRO A 682 0.74 70.62 45.87
C PRO A 682 1.95 70.35 44.97
N THR A 683 1.86 70.92 43.79
CA THR A 683 2.89 71.06 42.76
C THR A 683 4.09 71.84 43.29
N THR A 684 5.24 71.18 43.44
CA THR A 684 6.56 71.83 43.43
C THR A 684 7.58 70.88 42.81
N THR A 685 8.08 71.25 41.63
CA THR A 685 9.21 70.62 40.96
C THR A 685 10.48 70.83 41.77
N PHE A 686 10.90 69.82 42.52
CA PHE A 686 12.26 69.76 43.07
C PHE A 686 13.21 69.19 42.00
N PRO A 687 14.42 69.74 41.84
CA PRO A 687 15.43 69.13 41.00
C PRO A 687 15.79 67.74 41.57
N THR A 688 15.91 66.73 40.69
CA THR A 688 16.33 65.39 41.06
C THR A 688 17.70 65.42 41.75
N LEU A 689 17.99 64.41 42.57
CA LEU A 689 19.26 64.28 43.30
C LEU A 689 20.49 64.43 42.38
N GLU A 690 20.34 64.02 41.11
CA GLU A 690 21.33 64.16 40.04
C GLU A 690 21.62 65.61 39.66
N VAL A 691 20.59 66.48 39.62
CA VAL A 691 20.72 67.91 39.31
C VAL A 691 21.37 68.66 40.47
N ILE A 692 21.04 68.29 41.71
CA ILE A 692 21.70 68.86 42.90
C ILE A 692 23.17 68.46 42.94
N ALA A 693 23.49 67.20 42.60
CA ALA A 693 24.87 66.72 42.52
C ALA A 693 25.68 67.40 41.41
N THR A 694 25.09 67.63 40.23
CA THR A 694 25.77 68.34 39.14
C THR A 694 26.02 69.81 39.47
N ILE A 695 25.06 70.49 40.12
CA ILE A 695 25.25 71.88 40.58
C ILE A 695 26.37 71.97 41.63
N LEU A 696 26.42 71.03 42.58
CA LEU A 696 27.48 70.96 43.59
C LEU A 696 28.86 70.71 42.99
N ILE A 697 28.97 69.81 42.01
CA ILE A 697 30.23 69.54 41.28
C ILE A 697 30.66 70.77 40.50
N LEU A 698 29.73 71.48 39.84
CA LEU A 698 30.03 72.70 39.10
C LEU A 698 30.53 73.82 40.04
N ILE A 699 29.92 73.98 41.22
CA ILE A 699 30.35 74.95 42.24
C ILE A 699 31.76 74.61 42.75
N ILE A 700 32.08 73.33 42.96
CA ILE A 700 33.41 72.90 43.40
C ILE A 700 34.46 73.15 42.31
N ILE A 701 34.14 72.89 41.04
CA ILE A 701 35.04 73.16 39.91
C ILE A 701 35.27 74.66 39.74
N ILE A 702 34.23 75.49 39.87
CA ILE A 702 34.35 76.96 39.82
C ILE A 702 35.18 77.47 41.00
N ALA A 703 34.97 76.97 42.22
CA ALA A 703 35.77 77.35 43.38
C ALA A 703 37.24 76.95 43.21
N PHE A 704 37.52 75.79 42.61
CA PHE A 704 38.88 75.33 42.32
C PHE A 704 39.55 76.19 41.23
N LEU A 705 38.82 76.58 40.19
CA LEU A 705 39.29 77.51 39.15
C LEU A 705 39.56 78.92 39.71
N VAL A 706 38.72 79.42 40.62
CA VAL A 706 38.94 80.71 41.30
C VAL A 706 40.18 80.69 42.19
N VAL A 707 40.47 79.57 42.87
CA VAL A 707 41.68 79.41 43.68
C VAL A 707 42.95 79.26 42.82
N LEU A 708 42.85 78.62 41.66
CA LEU A 708 43.96 78.51 40.70
C LEU A 708 44.24 79.84 39.98
N LEU A 709 43.20 80.56 39.58
CA LEU A 709 43.31 81.87 38.91
C LEU A 709 43.66 83.00 39.89
N GLY A 710 43.25 82.88 41.16
CA GLY A 710 43.61 83.81 42.23
C GLY A 710 45.07 83.72 42.69
N ARG A 711 45.82 82.69 42.27
CA ARG A 711 47.24 82.53 42.58
C ARG A 711 48.20 83.09 41.53
N SER A 712 47.70 83.69 40.44
CA SER A 712 48.56 84.30 39.40
C SER A 712 48.65 85.84 39.48
N ARG A 713 48.28 86.46 40.60
CA ARG A 713 48.53 87.89 40.88
C ARG A 713 48.98 88.12 42.32
N SER A 714 50.23 87.78 42.61
CA SER A 714 51.10 88.51 43.53
C SER A 714 52.53 88.03 43.36
N THR A 715 53.41 88.93 42.94
CA THR A 715 54.84 88.95 43.30
C THR A 715 55.06 88.67 44.78
#